data_AF-A0A9D6F1H4-F1
#
_entry.id   AF-A0A9D6F1H4-F1
#
_cell.length_a   1.000
_cell.length_b   1.000
_cell.length_c   1.000
_cell.angle_alpha   90.00
_cell.angle_beta   90.00
_cell.angle_gamma   90.00
#
_symmetry.space_group_name_H-M   'P 1'
#
loop_
_entity.id
_entity.type
_entity.pdbx_description
1 polymer ?
#
loop_
_entity_poly.entity_id
_entity_poly.type
_entity_poly.pdbx_seq_one_letter_code
_entity_poly.pdbx_strand_id
1 'polypeptide(L)'
;MAARIPAVWGIDLGQSALKAMRLEMKDGLVAATAFDYIEHPKILSQPDADPDELSREALNQFLSRNKIKGDLIAISVPGQSGLARFVKLPPVDEKKIADIVKFEAKQQIPFPLEEVVWDFQRLNKGDIIDGLALETEIGLFAMKRDMVTRAIRQFKEVNVEVHLVQMAPLALCNFLAYDLLGKGNDAPGDDGEDSNECVVALEIGTDNSNLVITNGGRIIWQRPIPIGGNHFTRALTKELKLTFAKAEHLKKNAAKSPDLKKILSSLKQVLNDFVGEVQRSLGYFTNTHRNAQIQYMVGLGNAFRLPGLQKFLQEKLQLEVRKFQSLERATGESVTTAPTFKENIMSFGVAYGLALQGLKEAKLQTNLLPYEVRLERVIRGKKPWAVAAAACLLFGMFMLAFARGMEKNAVTNAAVKGSKLKLENKVKDAKKLADDRKAAEDELKKHLDSLDQIGAGANERLNWQMLHQYVNLATPQPNGDRLPIEVALKPVKSLYWNKDAQDAFVTFEKQKLGQLKDKSPSDMTKIEHELKQNLIQINVAGINAMYSDDLLPFFAKIYADGSQLPGMTDEEKKVVKAYVDDKENEAKQKLLPKQGWVVEVRGYTYFKKGEKFVDDTIIANLNDPKYFIQKHPAFNDLKQRVQSRVSFLHLYKNVTEKSPVPGRFKIIGQSNLPVLVKGLTGGTGGGKPGGIGDGPNVGKIGGTPGQPGDQKEGEKKINRDGWRPIGEVASSIFVGGGGGGGGQPGLGNIPGGPDKSKGSKDFPSGNAPKGDTPGLANPNAVPRTEFVILFIWREPIASQEVIEFGTTEK
;
A
#
# COMPACT_ATOMS: atom_id res chain seq x y z
N MET A 1 -8.30 24.28 -4.75
CA MET A 1 -7.78 25.39 -3.91
C MET A 1 -6.30 25.17 -3.72
N ALA A 2 -5.45 26.11 -4.16
CA ALA A 2 -4.03 26.09 -3.78
C ALA A 2 -3.95 26.11 -2.24
N ALA A 3 -3.09 25.28 -1.66
CA ALA A 3 -2.92 25.24 -0.21
C ALA A 3 -2.45 26.61 0.27
N ARG A 4 -3.28 27.32 1.04
CA ARG A 4 -2.93 28.61 1.66
C ARG A 4 -1.68 28.41 2.52
N ILE A 5 -0.62 29.15 2.24
CA ILE A 5 0.57 29.15 3.10
C ILE A 5 0.11 29.62 4.49
N PRO A 6 0.28 28.81 5.54
CA PRO A 6 -0.07 29.22 6.89
C PRO A 6 0.73 30.46 7.29
N ALA A 7 0.16 31.32 8.13
CA ALA A 7 0.88 32.46 8.67
C ALA A 7 2.07 31.99 9.51
N VAL A 8 3.06 32.85 9.67
CA VAL A 8 4.34 32.49 10.27
C VAL A 8 4.68 33.45 11.39
N TRP A 9 5.04 32.90 12.55
CA TRP A 9 5.72 33.62 13.61
C TRP A 9 7.23 33.47 13.46
N GLY A 10 7.93 34.58 13.26
CA GLY A 10 9.36 34.66 13.47
C GLY A 10 9.63 35.10 14.91
N ILE A 11 10.33 34.28 15.69
CA ILE A 11 10.59 34.50 17.11
C ILE A 11 12.09 34.53 17.35
N ASP A 12 12.58 35.66 17.84
CA ASP A 12 13.96 35.86 18.26
C ASP A 12 14.04 35.96 19.79
N LEU A 13 14.39 34.84 20.43
CA LEU A 13 14.61 34.74 21.86
C LEU A 13 16.02 35.25 22.22
N GLY A 14 16.12 36.56 22.41
CA GLY A 14 17.38 37.23 22.70
C GLY A 14 17.72 37.24 24.19
N GLN A 15 18.94 37.69 24.51
CA GLN A 15 19.45 37.77 25.88
C GLN A 15 18.75 38.83 26.76
N SER A 16 18.15 39.85 26.16
CA SER A 16 17.43 40.92 26.88
C SER A 16 15.91 40.86 26.71
N ALA A 17 15.43 40.28 25.61
CA ALA A 17 14.01 40.21 25.30
C ALA A 17 13.71 39.11 24.29
N LEU A 18 12.49 38.58 24.35
CA LEU A 18 11.83 37.85 23.28
C LEU A 18 11.17 38.86 22.33
N LYS A 19 11.46 38.75 21.03
CA LYS A 19 10.82 39.53 19.97
C LYS A 19 10.12 38.58 19.02
N ALA A 20 8.84 38.79 18.77
CA ALA A 20 8.05 37.94 17.88
C ALA A 20 7.30 38.80 16.87
N MET A 21 7.28 38.37 15.60
CA MET A 21 6.49 39.01 14.55
C MET A 21 5.72 37.96 13.76
N ARG A 22 4.43 38.20 13.55
CA ARG A 22 3.56 37.33 12.76
C ARG A 22 3.32 37.94 11.38
N LEU A 23 3.73 37.23 10.34
CA LEU A 23 3.45 37.60 8.96
C LEU A 23 2.45 36.65 8.32
N GLU A 24 1.66 37.17 7.39
CA GLU A 24 0.72 36.41 6.58
C GLU A 24 0.67 36.99 5.17
N MET A 25 0.45 36.13 4.16
CA MET A 25 0.14 36.60 2.81
C MET A 25 -1.31 37.05 2.74
N LYS A 26 -1.53 38.34 2.46
CA LYS A 26 -2.85 38.95 2.23
C LYS A 26 -2.83 39.70 0.91
N ASP A 27 -3.75 39.36 0.00
CA ASP A 27 -3.89 40.01 -1.31
C ASP A 27 -2.58 40.05 -2.12
N GLY A 28 -1.76 38.99 -1.99
CA GLY A 28 -0.46 38.88 -2.67
C GLY A 28 0.68 39.67 -1.99
N LEU A 29 0.42 40.36 -0.89
CA LEU A 29 1.41 41.14 -0.14
C LEU A 29 1.70 40.50 1.22
N VAL A 30 2.93 40.72 1.71
CA VAL A 30 3.29 40.36 3.07
C VAL A 30 2.65 41.35 4.04
N ALA A 31 1.84 40.85 4.97
CA ALA A 31 1.18 41.65 5.99
C ALA A 31 1.66 41.25 7.39
N ALA A 32 2.15 42.23 8.15
CA ALA A 32 2.38 42.09 9.57
C ALA A 32 1.04 42.12 10.31
N THR A 33 0.69 41.01 10.97
CA THR A 33 -0.64 40.82 11.57
C THR A 33 -0.62 40.83 13.10
N ALA A 34 0.51 40.50 13.71
CA ALA A 34 0.71 40.59 15.14
C ALA A 34 2.21 40.75 15.45
N PHE A 35 2.53 41.23 16.65
CA PHE A 35 3.89 41.29 17.17
C PHE A 35 3.86 41.15 18.69
N ASP A 36 4.99 40.79 19.28
CA ASP A 36 5.21 40.84 20.71
C ASP A 36 6.64 41.26 21.03
N TYR A 37 6.79 42.03 22.09
CA TYR A 37 8.07 42.42 22.67
C TYR A 37 7.97 42.18 24.16
N ILE A 38 8.74 41.20 24.64
CA ILE A 38 8.73 40.78 26.04
C ILE A 38 10.14 40.94 26.56
N GLU A 39 10.36 42.02 27.31
CA GLU A 39 11.63 42.27 27.99
C GLU A 39 11.78 41.30 29.17
N HIS A 40 12.95 40.66 29.26
CA HIS A 40 13.26 39.79 30.39
C HIS A 40 13.48 40.64 31.64
N PRO A 41 12.99 40.21 32.82
CA PRO A 41 13.24 40.90 34.08
C PRO A 41 14.73 41.17 34.36
N LYS A 42 15.59 40.24 33.93
CA LYS A 42 17.05 40.37 33.94
C LYS A 42 17.60 39.91 32.60
N ILE A 43 18.77 40.43 32.24
CA ILE A 43 19.51 39.94 31.07
C ILE A 43 19.96 38.51 31.36
N LEU A 44 19.70 37.59 30.45
CA LEU A 44 19.94 36.15 30.65
C LEU A 44 21.42 35.81 30.90
N SER A 45 22.36 36.63 30.42
CA SER A 45 23.80 36.44 30.64
C SER A 45 24.33 37.04 31.96
N GLN A 46 23.45 37.55 32.83
CA GLN A 46 23.87 37.98 34.17
C GLN A 46 24.15 36.76 35.09
N PRO A 47 25.17 36.82 35.97
CA PRO A 47 25.54 35.67 36.81
C PRO A 47 24.44 35.18 37.77
N ASP A 48 23.51 36.06 38.15
CA ASP A 48 22.40 35.80 39.08
C ASP A 48 21.05 35.60 38.35
N ALA A 49 21.08 35.42 37.01
CA ALA A 49 19.92 35.07 36.22
C ALA A 49 19.84 33.55 36.06
N ASP A 50 18.62 33.00 36.09
CA ASP A 50 18.34 31.66 35.57
C ASP A 50 17.85 31.80 34.11
N PRO A 51 18.68 31.49 33.10
CA PRO A 51 18.32 31.70 31.71
C PRO A 51 17.15 30.83 31.24
N ASP A 52 17.04 29.61 31.76
CA ASP A 52 16.02 28.65 31.35
C ASP A 52 14.66 29.05 31.95
N GLU A 53 14.63 29.50 33.21
CA GLU A 53 13.43 30.03 33.85
C GLU A 53 12.90 31.30 33.16
N LEU A 54 13.75 32.32 33.00
CA LEU A 54 13.35 33.60 32.39
C LEU A 54 12.91 33.43 30.92
N SER A 55 13.56 32.54 30.18
CA SER A 55 13.14 32.20 28.81
C SER A 55 11.76 31.56 28.78
N ARG A 56 11.47 30.66 29.72
CA ARG A 56 10.17 29.98 29.84
C ARG A 56 9.07 30.95 30.23
N GLU A 57 9.34 31.86 31.16
CA GLU A 57 8.40 32.93 31.55
C GLU A 57 8.03 33.82 30.35
N ALA A 58 9.04 34.28 29.60
CA ALA A 58 8.82 35.09 28.41
C ALA A 58 8.01 34.34 27.34
N LEU A 59 8.31 33.06 27.12
CA LEU A 59 7.55 32.22 26.18
C LEU A 59 6.10 32.00 26.65
N ASN A 60 5.86 31.74 27.93
CA ASN A 60 4.51 31.61 28.47
C ASN A 60 3.72 32.91 28.35
N GLN A 61 4.37 34.06 28.58
CA GLN A 61 3.75 35.37 28.37
C GLN A 61 3.41 35.59 26.90
N PHE A 62 4.30 35.23 25.97
CA PHE A 62 4.01 35.27 24.53
C PHE A 62 2.80 34.40 24.16
N LEU A 63 2.72 33.17 24.68
CA LEU A 63 1.61 32.25 24.44
C LEU A 63 0.29 32.71 25.08
N SER A 64 0.35 33.43 26.20
CA SER A 64 -0.85 34.01 26.82
C SER A 64 -1.48 35.11 25.97
N ARG A 65 -0.66 35.82 25.17
CA ARG A 65 -1.07 36.94 24.31
C ARG A 65 -1.44 36.51 22.90
N ASN A 66 -0.91 35.38 22.42
CA ASN A 66 -0.96 35.00 21.01
C ASN A 66 -1.49 33.58 20.80
N LYS A 67 -2.43 33.42 19.86
CA LYS A 67 -2.85 32.11 19.37
C LYS A 67 -1.91 31.68 18.25
N ILE A 68 -1.11 30.65 18.51
CA ILE A 68 -0.13 30.13 17.54
C ILE A 68 -0.61 28.90 16.76
N LYS A 69 -1.79 28.37 17.10
CA LYS A 69 -2.31 27.14 16.49
C LYS A 69 -2.62 27.39 15.01
N GLY A 70 -1.97 26.61 14.14
CA GLY A 70 -2.13 26.72 12.69
C GLY A 70 -1.07 27.61 12.02
N ASP A 71 -0.24 28.30 12.80
CA ASP A 71 0.88 29.08 12.30
C ASP A 71 2.17 28.24 12.29
N LEU A 72 3.09 28.58 11.38
CA LEU A 72 4.47 28.07 11.38
C LEU A 72 5.32 28.89 12.36
N ILE A 73 6.19 28.22 13.12
CA ILE A 73 7.10 28.88 14.07
C ILE A 73 8.53 28.79 13.56
N ALA A 74 9.12 29.93 13.23
CA ALA A 74 10.52 30.09 12.86
C ALA A 74 11.28 30.75 14.02
N ILE A 75 12.42 30.17 14.41
CA ILE A 75 13.25 30.69 15.52
C ILE A 75 14.67 31.00 15.07
N SER A 76 15.30 31.95 15.73
CA SER A 76 16.72 32.26 15.55
C SER A 76 17.60 31.42 16.47
N VAL A 77 18.85 31.23 16.04
CA VAL A 77 19.98 30.86 16.88
C VAL A 77 21.11 31.88 16.72
N PRO A 78 21.94 32.13 17.74
CA PRO A 78 22.97 33.15 17.66
C PRO A 78 24.03 32.87 16.59
N GLY A 79 24.41 33.90 15.83
CA GLY A 79 25.36 33.78 14.73
C GLY A 79 26.78 33.35 15.15
N GLN A 80 27.25 33.78 16.33
CA GLN A 80 28.60 33.48 16.79
C GLN A 80 28.89 31.98 17.01
N SER A 81 27.84 31.17 17.17
CA SER A 81 27.95 29.72 17.36
C SER A 81 27.87 28.94 16.05
N GLY A 82 27.64 29.64 14.93
CA GLY A 82 27.48 29.06 13.61
C GLY A 82 28.65 29.35 12.68
N LEU A 83 28.74 28.54 11.63
CA LEU A 83 29.71 28.61 10.57
C LEU A 83 28.98 28.97 9.27
N ALA A 84 29.52 29.94 8.53
CA ALA A 84 29.19 30.18 7.13
C ALA A 84 30.44 30.04 6.27
N ARG A 85 30.35 29.25 5.20
CA ARG A 85 31.40 29.04 4.21
C ARG A 85 30.81 29.15 2.81
N PHE A 86 31.50 29.85 1.94
CA PHE A 86 31.09 30.03 0.54
C PHE A 86 32.05 29.24 -0.33
N VAL A 87 31.51 28.34 -1.14
CA VAL A 87 32.29 27.34 -1.89
C VAL A 87 31.86 27.38 -3.34
N LYS A 88 32.85 27.44 -4.24
CA LYS A 88 32.63 27.24 -5.67
C LYS A 88 32.73 25.75 -5.96
N LEU A 89 31.67 25.19 -6.51
CA LEU A 89 31.64 23.78 -6.90
C LEU A 89 32.40 23.57 -8.21
N PRO A 90 33.08 22.43 -8.38
CA PRO A 90 33.59 22.03 -9.68
C PRO A 90 32.42 21.79 -10.66
N PRO A 91 32.68 21.83 -11.98
CA PRO A 91 31.71 21.47 -13.01
C PRO A 91 31.00 20.15 -12.70
N VAL A 92 29.68 20.18 -12.57
CA VAL A 92 28.91 18.99 -12.19
C VAL A 92 27.51 19.00 -12.80
N ASP A 93 27.02 17.80 -13.13
CA ASP A 93 25.62 17.57 -13.47
C ASP A 93 24.71 18.13 -12.36
N GLU A 94 23.67 18.87 -12.74
CA GLU A 94 22.78 19.52 -11.76
C GLU A 94 22.18 18.53 -10.73
N LYS A 95 21.90 17.31 -11.19
CA LYS A 95 21.36 16.21 -10.37
C LYS A 95 22.35 15.71 -9.30
N LYS A 96 23.64 15.89 -9.51
CA LYS A 96 24.72 15.46 -8.60
C LYS A 96 25.21 16.56 -7.66
N ILE A 97 24.73 17.81 -7.82
CA ILE A 97 25.11 18.93 -6.96
C ILE A 97 24.94 18.56 -5.48
N ALA A 98 23.82 17.93 -5.10
CA ALA A 98 23.56 17.57 -3.70
C ALA A 98 24.59 16.59 -3.12
N ASP A 99 25.17 15.71 -3.94
CA ASP A 99 26.19 14.76 -3.48
C ASP A 99 27.56 15.43 -3.39
N ILE A 100 27.93 16.26 -4.38
CA ILE A 100 29.16 17.07 -4.31
C ILE A 100 29.13 18.02 -3.11
N VAL A 101 28.00 18.66 -2.84
CA VAL A 101 27.82 19.52 -1.66
C VAL A 101 28.14 18.78 -0.37
N LYS A 102 27.76 17.49 -0.23
CA LYS A 102 28.11 16.70 0.96
C LYS A 102 29.62 16.46 1.06
N PHE A 103 30.29 16.20 -0.06
CA PHE A 103 31.75 16.05 -0.09
C PHE A 103 32.45 17.36 0.30
N GLU A 104 32.01 18.49 -0.24
CA GLU A 104 32.52 19.83 0.11
C GLU A 104 32.24 20.16 1.57
N ALA A 105 31.02 19.89 2.07
CA ALA A 105 30.65 20.13 3.46
C ALA A 105 31.60 19.39 4.43
N LYS A 106 31.98 18.15 4.13
CA LYS A 106 32.92 17.37 4.94
C LYS A 106 34.33 17.98 5.01
N GLN A 107 34.75 18.72 3.98
CA GLN A 107 36.06 19.37 3.94
C GLN A 107 36.03 20.77 4.58
N GLN A 108 34.91 21.49 4.41
CA GLN A 108 34.79 22.90 4.80
C GLN A 108 34.30 23.09 6.24
N ILE A 109 33.59 22.11 6.79
CA ILE A 109 33.14 22.12 8.18
C ILE A 109 34.23 21.46 9.05
N PRO A 110 34.82 22.19 10.02
CA PRO A 110 35.94 21.71 10.83
C PRO A 110 35.51 20.74 11.96
N PHE A 111 34.34 20.12 11.83
CA PHE A 111 33.74 19.20 12.79
C PHE A 111 33.09 18.02 12.03
N PRO A 112 32.96 16.84 12.65
CA PRO A 112 32.21 15.74 12.07
C PRO A 112 30.77 16.16 11.71
N LEU A 113 30.27 15.76 10.54
CA LEU A 113 28.93 16.15 10.08
C LEU A 113 27.81 15.62 10.99
N GLU A 114 28.09 14.59 11.79
CA GLU A 114 27.17 13.99 12.76
C GLU A 114 26.96 14.91 13.98
N GLU A 115 27.99 15.65 14.37
CA GLU A 115 28.00 16.56 15.53
C GLU A 115 27.40 17.95 15.23
N VAL A 116 27.19 18.25 13.95
CA VAL A 116 26.62 19.52 13.50
C VAL A 116 25.27 19.31 12.82
N VAL A 117 24.45 20.35 12.85
CA VAL A 117 23.34 20.51 11.93
C VAL A 117 23.78 21.49 10.87
N TRP A 118 23.61 21.13 9.61
CA TRP A 118 24.03 21.95 8.50
C TRP A 118 23.02 21.88 7.36
N ASP A 119 23.02 22.94 6.56
CA ASP A 119 22.25 23.03 5.33
C ASP A 119 22.99 23.93 4.35
N PHE A 120 22.58 23.94 3.09
CA PHE A 120 23.22 24.71 2.04
C PHE A 120 22.23 25.51 1.20
N GLN A 121 22.70 26.61 0.63
CA GLN A 121 21.96 27.44 -0.31
C GLN A 121 22.78 27.61 -1.58
N ARG A 122 22.18 27.37 -2.75
CA ARG A 122 22.77 27.81 -4.02
C ARG A 122 22.66 29.33 -4.12
N LEU A 123 23.75 30.02 -4.44
CA LEU A 123 23.82 31.49 -4.54
C LEU A 123 23.72 31.99 -5.98
N ASN A 124 24.19 31.18 -6.94
CA ASN A 124 23.94 31.33 -8.37
C ASN A 124 23.58 29.95 -8.96
N LYS A 125 22.93 29.93 -10.13
CA LYS A 125 22.72 28.67 -10.87
C LYS A 125 24.01 28.18 -11.54
N GLY A 126 24.91 29.12 -11.87
CA GLY A 126 26.05 28.84 -12.74
C GLY A 126 25.62 28.73 -14.21
N ASP A 127 26.55 28.85 -15.14
CA ASP A 127 26.25 28.69 -16.57
C ASP A 127 26.06 27.21 -16.89
N ILE A 128 24.94 26.85 -17.50
CA ILE A 128 24.70 25.46 -17.93
C ILE A 128 25.23 25.30 -19.35
N ILE A 129 26.38 24.63 -19.48
CA ILE A 129 26.99 24.31 -20.78
C ILE A 129 27.10 22.79 -20.89
N ASP A 130 26.56 22.21 -21.96
CA ASP A 130 26.54 20.76 -22.23
C ASP A 130 25.95 19.90 -21.09
N GLY A 131 24.99 20.45 -20.32
CA GLY A 131 24.34 19.79 -19.19
C GLY A 131 25.11 19.82 -17.87
N LEU A 132 26.30 20.42 -17.85
CA LEU A 132 27.09 20.69 -16.65
C LEU A 132 26.81 22.11 -16.15
N ALA A 133 26.57 22.25 -14.85
CA ALA A 133 26.53 23.56 -14.21
C ALA A 133 27.98 24.00 -13.93
N LEU A 134 28.40 25.09 -14.57
CA LEU A 134 29.71 25.71 -14.40
C LEU A 134 29.61 26.87 -13.40
N GLU A 135 30.64 27.07 -12.59
CA GLU A 135 30.73 28.19 -11.65
C GLU A 135 29.59 28.28 -10.60
N THR A 136 28.92 27.17 -10.30
CA THR A 136 27.94 27.13 -9.22
C THR A 136 28.61 27.43 -7.88
N GLU A 137 28.10 28.41 -7.17
CA GLU A 137 28.53 28.85 -5.86
C GLU A 137 27.46 28.53 -4.82
N ILE A 138 27.87 27.95 -3.70
CA ILE A 138 27.00 27.58 -2.60
C ILE A 138 27.44 28.26 -1.30
N GLY A 139 26.46 28.63 -0.47
CA GLY A 139 26.67 28.92 0.95
C GLY A 139 26.39 27.68 1.78
N LEU A 140 27.40 27.18 2.48
CA LEU A 140 27.31 26.16 3.52
C LEU A 140 27.12 26.82 4.88
N PHE A 141 26.11 26.38 5.60
CA PHE A 141 25.77 26.91 6.92
C PHE A 141 25.67 25.77 7.92
N ALA A 142 26.42 25.85 9.01
CA ALA A 142 26.48 24.78 10.00
C ALA A 142 26.49 25.34 11.43
N MET A 143 25.96 24.57 12.37
CA MET A 143 26.01 24.87 13.80
C MET A 143 26.13 23.58 14.59
N LYS A 144 26.83 23.60 15.73
CA LYS A 144 26.86 22.43 16.63
C LYS A 144 25.45 22.03 17.04
N ARG A 145 25.18 20.73 17.02
CA ARG A 145 23.85 20.16 17.27
C ARG A 145 23.31 20.49 18.66
N ASP A 146 24.18 20.58 19.66
CA ASP A 146 23.83 20.91 21.04
C ASP A 146 23.25 22.33 21.18
N MET A 147 23.79 23.30 20.44
CA MET A 147 23.32 24.69 20.43
C MET A 147 21.90 24.79 19.86
N VAL A 148 21.68 24.14 18.71
CA VAL A 148 20.36 24.07 18.07
C VAL A 148 19.35 23.35 18.97
N THR A 149 19.75 22.22 19.57
CA THR A 149 18.88 21.43 20.44
C THR A 149 18.48 22.21 21.69
N ARG A 150 19.41 22.97 22.29
CA ARG A 150 19.13 23.83 23.45
C ARG A 150 18.09 24.88 23.12
N ALA A 151 18.21 25.55 21.97
CA ALA A 151 17.24 26.54 21.53
C ALA A 151 15.85 25.91 21.33
N ILE A 152 15.76 24.77 20.64
CA ILE A 152 14.49 24.05 20.41
C ILE A 152 13.86 23.57 21.74
N ARG A 153 14.69 23.14 22.70
CA ARG A 153 14.23 22.63 24.01
C ARG A 153 13.36 23.66 24.74
N GLN A 154 13.74 24.94 24.73
CA GLN A 154 12.99 26.01 25.40
C GLN A 154 11.56 26.13 24.86
N PHE A 155 11.37 25.99 23.54
CA PHE A 155 10.04 25.97 22.92
C PHE A 155 9.29 24.66 23.19
N LYS A 156 10.00 23.53 23.22
CA LYS A 156 9.41 22.21 23.50
C LYS A 156 8.82 22.14 24.92
N GLU A 157 9.48 22.73 25.91
CA GLU A 157 9.01 22.77 27.31
C GLU A 157 7.66 23.49 27.48
N VAL A 158 7.37 24.46 26.62
CA VAL A 158 6.08 25.19 26.60
C VAL A 158 5.11 24.65 25.53
N ASN A 159 5.35 23.42 25.03
CA ASN A 159 4.55 22.75 24.01
C ASN A 159 4.44 23.50 22.67
N VAL A 160 5.46 24.28 22.30
CA VAL A 160 5.56 24.96 21.01
C VAL A 160 6.39 24.12 20.04
N GLU A 161 5.81 23.84 18.88
CA GLU A 161 6.50 23.15 17.79
C GLU A 161 7.27 24.12 16.91
N VAL A 162 8.60 23.97 16.88
CA VAL A 162 9.47 24.74 15.99
C VAL A 162 9.48 24.12 14.59
N HIS A 163 9.30 24.95 13.57
CA HIS A 163 9.20 24.56 12.17
C HIS A 163 10.44 24.89 11.35
N LEU A 164 11.15 25.94 11.75
CA LEU A 164 12.33 26.45 11.09
C LEU A 164 13.31 26.99 12.14
N VAL A 165 14.59 26.67 11.98
CA VAL A 165 15.68 27.24 12.78
C VAL A 165 16.66 27.87 11.83
N GLN A 166 17.03 29.12 12.09
CA GLN A 166 17.97 29.86 11.26
C GLN A 166 18.95 30.67 12.11
N MET A 167 20.16 30.90 11.60
CA MET A 167 21.09 31.84 12.25
C MET A 167 20.55 33.26 12.17
N ALA A 168 20.55 33.99 13.29
CA ALA A 168 20.15 35.40 13.36
C ALA A 168 20.71 36.29 12.24
N PRO A 169 22.03 36.25 11.90
CA PRO A 169 22.56 37.04 10.78
C PRO A 169 22.00 36.64 9.40
N LEU A 170 21.62 35.39 9.18
CA LEU A 170 21.00 34.97 7.91
C LEU A 170 19.53 35.37 7.83
N ALA A 171 18.81 35.29 8.96
CA ALA A 171 17.48 35.88 9.04
C ALA A 171 17.56 37.40 8.79
N LEU A 172 18.56 38.08 9.36
CA LEU A 172 18.78 39.49 9.10
C LEU A 172 19.07 39.77 7.61
N CYS A 173 19.87 38.92 6.94
CA CYS A 173 20.08 38.99 5.50
C CYS A 173 18.76 38.89 4.71
N ASN A 174 17.86 37.98 5.10
CA ASN A 174 16.53 37.84 4.51
C ASN A 174 15.68 39.11 4.65
N PHE A 175 15.72 39.75 5.82
CA PHE A 175 15.07 41.04 6.03
C PHE A 175 15.62 42.12 5.09
N LEU A 176 16.95 42.26 4.99
CA LEU A 176 17.58 43.27 4.13
C LEU A 176 17.25 43.06 2.66
N ALA A 177 17.37 41.80 2.20
CA ALA A 177 17.08 41.42 0.83
C ALA A 177 15.64 41.79 0.45
N TYR A 178 14.68 41.38 1.29
CA TYR A 178 13.27 41.65 1.03
C TYR A 178 12.97 43.14 1.18
N ASP A 179 13.10 43.70 2.37
CA ASP A 179 12.49 44.99 2.74
C ASP A 179 13.26 46.19 2.18
N LEU A 180 14.60 46.14 2.19
CA LEU A 180 15.43 47.29 1.81
C LEU A 180 15.95 47.23 0.38
N LEU A 181 16.14 46.03 -0.17
CA LEU A 181 16.70 45.81 -1.50
C LEU A 181 15.65 45.37 -2.53
N GLY A 182 14.40 45.13 -2.11
CA GLY A 182 13.31 44.74 -3.01
C GLY A 182 13.42 43.33 -3.58
N LYS A 183 14.38 42.51 -3.13
CA LYS A 183 14.68 41.18 -3.65
C LYS A 183 13.99 40.09 -2.80
N GLY A 184 12.93 39.47 -3.36
CA GLY A 184 12.07 38.49 -2.69
C GLY A 184 12.12 37.09 -3.30
N ASN A 185 10.96 36.40 -3.34
CA ASN A 185 10.70 35.00 -3.72
C ASN A 185 11.20 34.55 -5.14
N ASP A 186 11.93 35.40 -5.85
CA ASP A 186 12.69 34.97 -7.02
C ASP A 186 13.82 34.07 -6.54
N ALA A 187 13.82 32.81 -6.98
CA ALA A 187 14.80 31.82 -6.54
C ALA A 187 16.23 32.38 -6.65
N PRO A 188 17.13 32.15 -5.68
CA PRO A 188 18.53 32.52 -5.81
C PRO A 188 19.11 32.02 -7.15
N GLY A 189 19.53 32.95 -8.01
CA GLY A 189 19.88 32.69 -9.41
C GLY A 189 18.76 33.00 -10.42
N ASP A 190 17.84 33.92 -10.13
CA ASP A 190 17.05 34.61 -11.15
C ASP A 190 17.97 35.52 -11.98
N ASP A 191 17.76 35.53 -13.28
CA ASP A 191 18.77 35.81 -14.32
C ASP A 191 19.08 37.31 -14.48
N GLY A 192 18.68 38.13 -13.50
CA GLY A 192 18.99 39.55 -13.44
C GLY A 192 20.45 39.78 -13.09
N GLU A 193 21.06 40.78 -13.72
CA GLU A 193 22.39 41.26 -13.38
C GLU A 193 22.38 41.71 -11.91
N ASP A 194 22.90 40.86 -11.02
CA ASP A 194 22.85 41.10 -9.59
C ASP A 194 23.69 42.34 -9.27
N SER A 195 23.03 43.42 -8.83
CA SER A 195 23.70 44.68 -8.49
C SER A 195 24.91 44.44 -7.57
N ASN A 196 26.02 45.10 -7.86
CA ASN A 196 27.19 45.12 -6.96
C ASN A 196 26.96 46.01 -5.72
N GLU A 197 25.85 46.74 -5.69
CA GLU A 197 25.42 47.57 -4.57
C GLU A 197 25.01 46.72 -3.36
N CYS A 198 25.69 46.94 -2.25
CA CYS A 198 25.50 46.23 -0.99
C CYS A 198 25.03 47.19 0.11
N VAL A 199 24.17 46.68 0.97
CA VAL A 199 23.79 47.32 2.24
C VAL A 199 24.45 46.57 3.38
N VAL A 200 24.89 47.33 4.39
CA VAL A 200 25.43 46.78 5.63
C VAL A 200 24.35 46.85 6.70
N ALA A 201 24.11 45.78 7.43
CA ALA A 201 23.35 45.80 8.67
C ALA A 201 24.27 45.58 9.86
N LEU A 202 24.21 46.50 10.82
CA LEU A 202 24.88 46.39 12.10
C LEU A 202 23.82 46.22 13.19
N GLU A 203 23.55 44.98 13.54
CA GLU A 203 22.64 44.63 14.64
C GLU A 203 23.43 44.55 15.95
N ILE A 204 23.25 45.54 16.82
CA ILE A 204 23.92 45.58 18.12
C ILE A 204 23.08 44.86 19.16
N GLY A 205 23.41 43.59 19.40
CA GLY A 205 22.78 42.75 20.42
C GLY A 205 23.29 43.04 21.83
N THR A 206 22.86 42.21 22.79
CA THR A 206 23.22 42.38 24.20
C THR A 206 24.67 41.98 24.49
N ASP A 207 25.11 40.80 24.05
CA ASP A 207 26.48 40.33 24.29
C ASP A 207 27.38 40.44 23.06
N ASN A 208 26.82 40.18 21.87
CA ASN A 208 27.50 40.24 20.58
C ASN A 208 26.70 41.09 19.61
N SER A 209 27.35 41.57 18.55
CA SER A 209 26.71 42.25 17.43
C SER A 209 26.86 41.43 16.16
N ASN A 210 25.86 41.48 15.27
CA ASN A 210 25.94 40.88 13.95
C ASN A 210 26.22 41.96 12.92
N LEU A 211 27.29 41.80 12.13
CA LEU A 211 27.54 42.61 10.94
C LEU A 211 27.26 41.76 9.71
N VAL A 212 26.28 42.18 8.91
CA VAL A 212 25.88 41.51 7.67
C VAL A 212 26.05 42.47 6.51
N ILE A 213 26.62 42.02 5.40
CA ILE A 213 26.79 42.80 4.16
C ILE A 213 26.18 41.97 3.03
N THR A 214 25.24 42.53 2.31
CA THR A 214 24.56 41.81 1.23
C THR A 214 24.05 42.72 0.13
N ASN A 215 24.02 42.20 -1.10
CA ASN A 215 23.30 42.79 -2.23
C ASN A 215 21.91 42.16 -2.42
N GLY A 216 21.44 41.35 -1.46
CA GLY A 216 20.15 40.66 -1.52
C GLY A 216 20.10 39.56 -2.59
N GLY A 217 21.25 39.07 -3.05
CA GLY A 217 21.39 38.02 -4.05
C GLY A 217 22.62 37.17 -3.75
N ARG A 218 23.58 37.15 -4.67
CA ARG A 218 24.81 36.37 -4.55
C ARG A 218 25.69 36.74 -3.35
N ILE A 219 25.82 38.02 -3.02
CA ILE A 219 26.74 38.48 -1.99
C ILE A 219 26.07 38.35 -0.62
N ILE A 220 26.62 37.46 0.20
CA ILE A 220 26.20 37.26 1.58
C ILE A 220 27.47 37.18 2.42
N TRP A 221 27.75 38.21 3.18
CA TRP A 221 28.89 38.21 4.10
C TRP A 221 28.40 38.51 5.50
N GLN A 222 28.85 37.71 6.46
CA GLN A 222 28.50 37.91 7.85
C GLN A 222 29.70 37.75 8.75
N ARG A 223 29.75 38.56 9.80
CA ARG A 223 30.75 38.44 10.86
C ARG A 223 30.13 38.80 12.21
N PRO A 224 30.22 37.91 13.21
CA PRO A 224 29.93 38.29 14.58
C PRO A 224 31.02 39.21 15.10
N ILE A 225 30.62 40.29 15.77
CA ILE A 225 31.51 41.18 16.51
C ILE A 225 31.32 40.86 17.99
N PRO A 226 32.38 40.47 18.73
CA PRO A 226 32.29 40.05 20.13
C PRO A 226 32.16 41.24 21.10
N ILE A 227 31.39 42.25 20.70
CA ILE A 227 31.08 43.46 21.47
C ILE A 227 29.58 43.70 21.28
N GLY A 228 28.90 43.98 22.38
CA GLY A 228 27.46 44.22 22.44
C GLY A 228 27.09 45.16 23.58
N GLY A 229 25.80 45.39 23.79
CA GLY A 229 25.22 46.28 24.80
C GLY A 229 25.81 46.13 26.22
N ASN A 230 26.11 44.92 26.66
CA ASN A 230 26.68 44.62 27.98
C ASN A 230 28.09 45.17 28.16
N HIS A 231 28.87 45.31 27.08
CA HIS A 231 30.21 45.89 27.14
C HIS A 231 30.13 47.38 27.50
N PHE A 232 29.15 48.10 26.93
CA PHE A 232 28.86 49.49 27.29
C PHE A 232 28.39 49.60 28.75
N THR A 233 27.52 48.70 29.19
CA THR A 233 27.05 48.68 30.59
C THR A 233 28.20 48.43 31.56
N ARG A 234 29.08 47.47 31.26
CA ARG A 234 30.27 47.17 32.08
C ARG A 234 31.23 48.36 32.14
N ALA A 235 31.42 49.09 31.04
CA ALA A 235 32.22 50.32 31.06
C ALA A 235 31.66 51.36 32.05
N LEU A 236 30.34 51.55 32.07
CA LEU A 236 29.68 52.43 33.06
C LEU A 236 29.81 51.90 34.48
N THR A 237 29.70 50.58 34.72
CA THR A 237 29.91 50.02 36.06
C THR A 237 31.32 50.30 36.58
N LYS A 238 32.34 50.19 35.72
CA LYS A 238 33.74 50.41 36.07
C LYS A 238 34.03 51.89 36.34
N GLU A 239 33.62 52.75 35.42
CA GLU A 239 33.95 54.18 35.46
C GLU A 239 33.13 54.96 36.50
N LEU A 240 31.84 54.62 36.64
CA LEU A 240 30.93 55.32 37.55
C LEU A 240 30.70 54.59 38.87
N LYS A 241 31.36 53.43 39.07
CA LYS A 241 31.22 52.57 40.26
C LYS A 241 29.75 52.23 40.59
N LEU A 242 28.97 51.94 39.54
CA LEU A 242 27.55 51.60 39.64
C LEU A 242 27.35 50.08 39.63
N THR A 243 26.28 49.62 40.28
CA THR A 243 25.75 48.26 40.06
C THR A 243 25.33 48.08 38.60
N PHE A 244 25.36 46.85 38.08
CA PHE A 244 24.97 46.56 36.70
C PHE A 244 23.57 47.10 36.34
N ALA A 245 22.56 46.87 37.19
CA ALA A 245 21.19 47.36 36.95
C ALA A 245 21.12 48.91 36.84
N LYS A 246 21.79 49.63 37.74
CA LYS A 246 21.89 51.10 37.67
C LYS A 246 22.62 51.58 36.41
N ALA A 247 23.72 50.92 36.03
CA ALA A 247 24.46 51.23 34.82
C ALA A 247 23.64 50.97 33.55
N GLU A 248 22.87 49.88 33.50
CA GLU A 248 21.97 49.55 32.39
C GLU A 248 20.86 50.59 32.26
N HIS A 249 20.22 50.93 33.38
CA HIS A 249 19.20 51.97 33.44
C HIS A 249 19.75 53.32 32.96
N LEU A 250 20.97 53.68 33.39
CA LEU A 250 21.63 54.92 32.97
C LEU A 250 21.96 54.91 31.47
N LYS A 251 22.43 53.77 30.92
CA LYS A 251 22.69 53.59 29.49
C LYS A 251 21.40 53.74 28.66
N LYS A 252 20.33 53.04 29.04
CA LYS A 252 19.02 53.09 28.35
C LYS A 252 18.43 54.50 28.35
N ASN A 253 18.63 55.25 29.44
CA ASN A 253 18.10 56.60 29.62
C ASN A 253 19.14 57.71 29.43
N ALA A 254 20.27 57.43 28.78
CA ALA A 254 21.38 58.37 28.67
C ALA A 254 20.95 59.74 28.09
N ALA A 255 20.04 59.73 27.11
CA ALA A 255 19.51 60.94 26.46
C ALA A 255 18.79 61.90 27.43
N LYS A 256 18.21 61.36 28.51
CA LYS A 256 17.44 62.11 29.51
C LYS A 256 18.30 62.53 30.71
N SER A 257 19.55 62.07 30.78
CA SER A 257 20.44 62.33 31.92
C SER A 257 21.10 63.71 31.81
N PRO A 258 21.15 64.51 32.89
CA PRO A 258 21.91 65.76 32.90
C PRO A 258 23.42 65.52 32.70
N ASP A 259 23.90 64.33 33.04
CA ASP A 259 25.31 63.93 32.94
C ASP A 259 25.66 63.24 31.61
N LEU A 260 24.92 63.51 30.52
CA LEU A 260 25.15 62.86 29.22
C LEU A 260 26.62 62.91 28.78
N LYS A 261 27.29 64.06 28.93
CA LYS A 261 28.72 64.19 28.57
C LYS A 261 29.60 63.20 29.35
N LYS A 262 29.36 63.04 30.65
CA LYS A 262 30.10 62.10 31.50
C LYS A 262 29.84 60.67 31.08
N ILE A 263 28.58 60.30 30.85
CA ILE A 263 28.19 58.96 30.35
C ILE A 263 28.92 58.65 29.04
N LEU A 264 28.85 59.55 28.05
CA LEU A 264 29.50 59.33 26.75
C LEU A 264 31.03 59.24 26.88
N SER A 265 31.64 60.02 27.78
CA SER A 265 33.08 59.93 28.03
C SER A 265 33.49 58.57 28.60
N SER A 266 32.70 58.00 29.51
CA SER A 266 32.91 56.67 30.08
C SER A 266 32.77 55.55 29.05
N LEU A 267 32.02 55.77 27.97
CA LEU A 267 31.80 54.79 26.90
C LEU A 267 32.84 54.88 25.78
N LYS A 268 33.66 55.93 25.75
CA LYS A 268 34.55 56.26 24.61
C LYS A 268 35.49 55.13 24.24
N GLN A 269 36.08 54.44 25.23
CA GLN A 269 37.00 53.33 24.97
C GLN A 269 36.28 52.17 24.25
N VAL A 270 35.16 51.70 24.80
CA VAL A 270 34.38 50.61 24.20
C VAL A 270 33.83 51.01 22.83
N LEU A 271 33.46 52.27 22.64
CA LEU A 271 33.05 52.80 21.33
C LEU A 271 34.19 52.72 20.30
N ASN A 272 35.41 53.10 20.66
CA ASN A 272 36.57 53.00 19.77
C ASN A 272 36.89 51.54 19.43
N ASP A 273 36.85 50.65 20.42
CA ASP A 273 37.10 49.22 20.22
C ASP A 273 36.04 48.61 19.29
N PHE A 274 34.77 48.96 19.49
CA PHE A 274 33.65 48.54 18.65
C PHE A 274 33.79 49.01 17.21
N VAL A 275 34.05 50.31 17.01
CA VAL A 275 34.26 50.87 15.66
C VAL A 275 35.48 50.26 14.99
N GLY A 276 36.55 49.99 15.73
CA GLY A 276 37.73 49.30 15.23
C GLY A 276 37.40 47.92 14.67
N GLU A 277 36.55 47.14 15.36
CA GLU A 277 36.09 45.84 14.84
C GLU A 277 35.20 45.98 13.60
N VAL A 278 34.29 46.95 13.58
CA VAL A 278 33.45 47.23 12.40
C VAL A 278 34.33 47.63 11.21
N GLN A 279 35.28 48.52 11.39
CA GLN A 279 36.19 48.98 10.34
C GLN A 279 37.08 47.84 9.80
N ARG A 280 37.63 46.99 10.69
CA ARG A 280 38.36 45.77 10.27
C ARG A 280 37.49 44.84 9.44
N SER A 281 36.24 44.67 9.84
CA SER A 281 35.28 43.81 9.18
C SER A 281 34.92 44.32 7.78
N LEU A 282 34.64 45.62 7.66
CA LEU A 282 34.39 46.28 6.37
C LEU A 282 35.63 46.19 5.45
N GLY A 283 36.83 46.44 5.99
CA GLY A 283 38.08 46.36 5.22
C GLY A 283 38.38 44.94 4.70
N TYR A 284 38.07 43.91 5.50
CA TYR A 284 38.19 42.53 5.03
C TYR A 284 37.22 42.22 3.90
N PHE A 285 35.96 42.68 4.02
CA PHE A 285 34.96 42.50 2.99
C PHE A 285 35.36 43.17 1.67
N THR A 286 35.74 44.46 1.71
CA THR A 286 36.12 45.19 0.49
C THR A 286 37.36 44.62 -0.19
N ASN A 287 38.29 44.04 0.57
CA ASN A 287 39.47 43.37 -0.01
C ASN A 287 39.12 42.03 -0.68
N THR A 288 38.16 41.27 -0.12
CA THR A 288 37.71 39.98 -0.67
C THR A 288 36.68 40.13 -1.79
N HIS A 289 35.91 41.22 -1.79
CA HIS A 289 34.85 41.51 -2.76
C HIS A 289 35.11 42.86 -3.45
N ARG A 290 36.19 42.93 -4.24
CA ARG A 290 36.69 44.20 -4.82
C ARG A 290 35.69 44.96 -5.69
N ASN A 291 34.72 44.25 -6.29
CA ASN A 291 33.71 44.84 -7.15
C ASN A 291 32.46 45.29 -6.39
N ALA A 292 32.32 44.93 -5.11
CA ALA A 292 31.15 45.28 -4.30
C ALA A 292 31.21 46.73 -3.81
N GLN A 293 30.10 47.45 -3.92
CA GLN A 293 29.98 48.85 -3.49
C GLN A 293 29.06 48.94 -2.29
N ILE A 294 29.59 49.41 -1.15
CA ILE A 294 28.78 49.62 0.05
C ILE A 294 28.07 50.97 -0.06
N GLN A 295 26.74 50.96 -0.09
CA GLN A 295 25.93 52.17 -0.22
C GLN A 295 25.77 52.88 1.12
N TYR A 296 25.21 52.17 2.10
CA TYR A 296 24.97 52.67 3.44
C TYR A 296 24.95 51.53 4.46
N MET A 297 25.03 51.91 5.74
CA MET A 297 24.84 51.01 6.87
C MET A 297 23.51 51.30 7.57
N VAL A 298 22.77 50.26 7.90
CA VAL A 298 21.58 50.32 8.75
C VAL A 298 21.93 49.85 10.15
N GLY A 299 21.70 50.72 11.13
CA GLY A 299 21.83 50.39 12.54
C GLY A 299 20.56 49.74 13.09
N LEU A 300 20.75 48.59 13.73
CA LEU A 300 19.70 47.77 14.34
C LEU A 300 20.09 47.38 15.77
N GLY A 301 19.12 46.82 16.50
CA GLY A 301 19.26 46.44 17.90
C GLY A 301 19.09 47.62 18.86
N ASN A 302 18.64 47.32 20.08
CA ASN A 302 18.29 48.35 21.06
C ASN A 302 19.51 49.15 21.55
N ALA A 303 20.72 48.58 21.49
CA ALA A 303 21.94 49.32 21.82
C ALA A 303 22.26 50.44 20.80
N PHE A 304 21.73 50.36 19.57
CA PHE A 304 21.87 51.43 18.57
C PHE A 304 21.12 52.73 18.97
N ARG A 305 20.24 52.66 19.99
CA ARG A 305 19.54 53.82 20.56
C ARG A 305 20.46 54.74 21.37
N LEU A 306 21.70 54.33 21.66
CA LEU A 306 22.65 55.14 22.40
C LEU A 306 22.85 56.50 21.71
N PRO A 307 22.64 57.64 22.42
CA PRO A 307 22.78 58.96 21.82
C PRO A 307 24.17 59.18 21.23
N GLY A 308 24.21 59.76 20.02
CA GLY A 308 25.46 60.06 19.32
C GLY A 308 26.11 58.87 18.61
N LEU A 309 25.69 57.62 18.85
CA LEU A 309 26.33 56.44 18.25
C LEU A 309 26.25 56.41 16.72
N GLN A 310 25.09 56.75 16.14
CA GLN A 310 24.91 56.85 14.69
C GLN A 310 25.91 57.85 14.07
N LYS A 311 25.99 59.06 14.64
CA LYS A 311 26.90 60.11 14.16
C LYS A 311 28.36 59.70 14.32
N PHE A 312 28.70 59.08 15.46
CA PHE A 312 30.05 58.59 15.73
C PHE A 312 30.50 57.52 14.72
N LEU A 313 29.63 56.55 14.41
CA LEU A 313 29.89 55.53 13.39
C LEU A 313 30.06 56.17 12.02
N GLN A 314 29.17 57.09 11.64
CA GLN A 314 29.24 57.78 10.34
C GLN A 314 30.56 58.56 10.16
N GLU A 315 30.99 59.29 11.18
CA GLU A 315 32.25 60.05 11.16
C GLU A 315 33.48 59.14 11.10
N LYS A 316 33.49 58.04 11.86
CA LYS A 316 34.66 57.15 11.93
C LYS A 316 34.78 56.19 10.76
N LEU A 317 33.65 55.73 10.23
CA LEU A 317 33.61 54.79 9.10
C LEU A 317 33.59 55.50 7.75
N GLN A 318 33.34 56.81 7.71
CA GLN A 318 33.16 57.59 6.47
C GLN A 318 32.11 56.94 5.55
N LEU A 319 31.04 56.44 6.16
CA LEU A 319 29.94 55.72 5.53
C LEU A 319 28.63 56.24 6.07
N GLU A 320 27.62 56.44 5.20
CA GLU A 320 26.29 56.83 5.64
C GLU A 320 25.71 55.79 6.60
N VAL A 321 25.28 56.21 7.79
CA VAL A 321 24.65 55.33 8.78
C VAL A 321 23.22 55.77 9.02
N ARG A 322 22.26 54.92 8.63
CA ARG A 322 20.81 55.13 8.78
C ARG A 322 20.29 54.37 9.99
N LYS A 323 19.29 54.95 10.66
CA LYS A 323 18.47 54.25 11.65
C LYS A 323 17.32 53.58 10.94
N PHE A 324 17.02 52.33 11.28
CA PHE A 324 15.81 51.68 10.81
C PHE A 324 14.57 52.25 11.53
N GLN A 325 13.59 52.76 10.77
CA GLN A 325 12.43 53.49 11.31
C GLN A 325 11.07 52.95 10.85
N SER A 326 11.00 52.30 9.70
CA SER A 326 9.77 51.77 9.08
C SER A 326 10.06 50.49 8.32
N LEU A 327 9.04 49.62 8.20
CA LEU A 327 9.06 48.52 7.23
C LEU A 327 8.63 49.10 5.89
N GLU A 328 9.45 48.97 4.86
CA GLU A 328 9.21 49.62 3.56
C GLU A 328 8.27 48.78 2.67
N ARG A 329 8.21 47.47 2.87
CA ARG A 329 7.39 46.56 2.03
C ARG A 329 6.28 45.81 2.77
N ALA A 330 6.44 45.57 4.06
CA ALA A 330 5.38 44.90 4.83
C ALA A 330 4.18 45.83 5.06
N THR A 331 2.99 45.31 4.75
CA THR A 331 1.71 45.96 5.07
C THR A 331 1.23 45.60 6.48
N GLY A 332 0.06 46.11 6.90
CA GLY A 332 -0.54 45.77 8.20
C GLY A 332 -0.43 46.90 9.23
N GLU A 333 -1.24 47.94 9.03
CA GLU A 333 -1.20 49.17 9.83
C GLU A 333 -1.36 48.93 11.34
N SER A 334 -2.15 47.93 11.75
CA SER A 334 -2.33 47.59 13.16
C SER A 334 -1.03 47.22 13.87
N VAL A 335 -0.02 46.73 13.13
CA VAL A 335 1.31 46.46 13.66
C VAL A 335 2.24 47.64 13.39
N THR A 336 2.35 48.09 12.15
CA THR A 336 3.36 49.08 11.74
C THR A 336 3.13 50.46 12.38
N THR A 337 1.90 50.78 12.77
CA THR A 337 1.56 52.05 13.45
C THR A 337 1.57 51.97 14.97
N ALA A 338 1.61 50.76 15.55
CA ALA A 338 1.51 50.56 16.99
C ALA A 338 2.68 51.25 17.73
N PRO A 339 2.42 52.05 18.80
CA PRO A 339 3.48 52.78 19.51
C PRO A 339 4.58 51.87 20.05
N THR A 340 4.21 50.75 20.69
CA THR A 340 5.17 49.79 21.26
C THR A 340 6.01 49.09 20.19
N PHE A 341 5.46 48.89 18.98
CA PHE A 341 6.20 48.37 17.84
C PHE A 341 7.22 49.41 17.35
N LYS A 342 6.79 50.65 17.09
CA LYS A 342 7.67 51.75 16.65
C LYS A 342 8.81 52.02 17.61
N GLU A 343 8.54 52.00 18.92
CA GLU A 343 9.57 52.18 19.94
C GLU A 343 10.66 51.10 19.92
N ASN A 344 10.34 49.89 19.45
CA ASN A 344 11.22 48.73 19.44
C ASN A 344 11.56 48.23 18.03
N ILE A 345 11.23 48.98 16.98
CA ILE A 345 11.30 48.51 15.58
C ILE A 345 12.70 48.01 15.18
N MET A 346 13.76 48.67 15.68
CA MET A 346 15.15 48.28 15.44
C MET A 346 15.50 46.88 15.98
N SER A 347 14.70 46.31 16.88
CA SER A 347 14.92 44.97 17.46
C SER A 347 14.20 43.84 16.72
N PHE A 348 13.40 44.16 15.70
CA PHE A 348 12.58 43.17 14.98
C PHE A 348 13.21 42.63 13.70
N GLY A 349 14.37 43.13 13.25
CA GLY A 349 14.99 42.72 11.97
C GLY A 349 15.16 41.21 11.83
N VAL A 350 15.64 40.54 12.88
CA VAL A 350 15.79 39.07 12.90
C VAL A 350 14.43 38.37 12.86
N ALA A 351 13.49 38.77 13.72
CA ALA A 351 12.14 38.19 13.77
C ALA A 351 11.39 38.35 12.44
N TYR A 352 11.53 39.52 11.79
CA TYR A 352 10.94 39.80 10.49
C TYR A 352 11.54 38.90 9.40
N GLY A 353 12.87 38.79 9.34
CA GLY A 353 13.56 37.92 8.40
C GLY A 353 13.25 36.43 8.56
N LEU A 354 13.08 35.95 9.79
CA LEU A 354 12.63 34.59 10.09
C LEU A 354 11.21 34.33 9.56
N ALA A 355 10.30 35.28 9.78
CA ALA A 355 8.92 35.15 9.35
C ALA A 355 8.81 35.20 7.81
N LEU A 356 9.57 36.07 7.15
CA LEU A 356 9.69 36.11 5.69
C LEU A 356 10.19 34.77 5.13
N GLN A 357 11.18 34.17 5.78
CA GLN A 357 11.69 32.87 5.38
C GLN A 357 10.62 31.77 5.49
N GLY A 358 9.89 31.71 6.60
CA GLY A 358 8.82 30.73 6.78
C GLY A 358 7.63 30.94 5.83
N LEU A 359 7.35 32.18 5.41
CA LEU A 359 6.37 32.51 4.38
C LEU A 359 6.85 32.14 2.97
N LYS A 360 8.12 31.75 2.84
CA LYS A 360 8.83 31.53 1.58
C LYS A 360 9.01 32.80 0.74
N GLU A 361 8.94 33.97 1.33
CA GLU A 361 9.14 35.25 0.62
C GLU A 361 10.59 35.74 0.65
N ALA A 362 11.46 35.04 1.37
CA ALA A 362 12.88 35.35 1.47
C ALA A 362 13.74 34.50 0.53
N LYS A 363 14.91 35.01 0.13
CA LYS A 363 15.84 34.29 -0.74
C LYS A 363 16.56 33.12 -0.05
N LEU A 364 17.02 33.29 1.19
CA LEU A 364 17.67 32.19 1.92
C LEU A 364 16.61 31.29 2.53
N GLN A 365 16.65 30.01 2.16
CA GLN A 365 15.67 29.01 2.59
C GLN A 365 16.28 27.88 3.44
N THR A 366 17.54 28.00 3.84
CA THR A 366 18.24 27.01 4.67
C THR A 366 17.58 26.79 6.02
N ASN A 367 17.55 25.55 6.50
CA ASN A 367 16.89 25.20 7.75
C ASN A 367 17.78 24.33 8.62
N LEU A 368 18.25 24.91 9.72
CA LEU A 368 19.07 24.24 10.73
C LEU A 368 18.22 23.46 11.74
N LEU A 369 16.96 23.15 11.44
CA LEU A 369 16.15 22.24 12.24
C LEU A 369 16.65 20.79 12.01
N PRO A 370 17.07 20.07 13.07
CA PRO A 370 17.60 18.72 12.94
C PRO A 370 16.63 17.80 12.18
N TYR A 371 17.18 16.91 11.34
CA TYR A 371 16.37 16.02 10.50
C TYR A 371 15.40 15.17 11.32
N GLU A 372 15.83 14.74 12.51
CA GLU A 372 15.06 13.90 13.42
C GLU A 372 13.80 14.64 13.91
N VAL A 373 13.95 15.93 14.29
CA VAL A 373 12.84 16.78 14.70
C VAL A 373 11.89 17.05 13.52
N ARG A 374 12.44 17.28 12.32
CA ARG A 374 11.64 17.41 11.09
C ARG A 374 10.82 16.16 10.80
N LEU A 375 11.43 14.99 10.93
CA LEU A 375 10.79 13.70 10.67
C LEU A 375 9.72 13.40 11.73
N GLU A 376 10.03 13.58 13.01
CA GLU A 376 9.08 13.42 14.11
C GLU A 376 7.83 14.29 13.91
N ARG A 377 8.01 15.54 13.47
CA ARG A 377 6.90 16.43 13.11
C ARG A 377 6.06 15.88 11.97
N VAL A 378 6.69 15.47 10.86
CA VAL A 378 5.96 14.94 9.70
C VAL A 378 5.17 13.70 10.10
N ILE A 379 5.76 12.82 10.93
CA ILE A 379 5.08 11.66 11.50
C ILE A 379 3.91 12.13 12.38
N ARG A 380 4.13 13.06 13.31
CA ARG A 380 3.09 13.58 14.22
C ARG A 380 1.93 14.23 13.48
N GLY A 381 2.21 15.02 12.44
CA GLY A 381 1.19 15.62 11.58
C GLY A 381 0.36 14.58 10.81
N LYS A 382 0.95 13.41 10.51
CA LYS A 382 0.24 12.28 9.87
C LYS A 382 -0.46 11.35 10.86
N LYS A 383 -0.12 11.37 12.15
CA LYS A 383 -0.74 10.50 13.17
C LYS A 383 -2.27 10.64 13.23
N PRO A 384 -2.88 11.84 13.27
CA PRO A 384 -4.34 11.98 13.27
C PRO A 384 -5.01 11.34 12.05
N TRP A 385 -4.40 11.45 10.88
CA TRP A 385 -4.89 10.84 9.64
C TRP A 385 -4.75 9.31 9.67
N ALA A 386 -3.66 8.79 10.21
CA ALA A 386 -3.48 7.36 10.42
C ALA A 386 -4.50 6.80 11.43
N VAL A 387 -4.74 7.53 12.53
CA VAL A 387 -5.78 7.17 13.53
C VAL A 387 -7.17 7.25 12.93
N ALA A 388 -7.48 8.29 12.14
CA ALA A 388 -8.76 8.41 11.44
C ALA A 388 -8.97 7.27 10.43
N ALA A 389 -7.94 6.91 9.67
CA ALA A 389 -8.00 5.77 8.75
C ALA A 389 -8.24 4.45 9.51
N ALA A 390 -7.54 4.23 10.63
CA ALA A 390 -7.76 3.08 11.49
C ALA A 390 -9.17 3.07 12.10
N ALA A 391 -9.68 4.22 12.54
CA ALA A 391 -11.04 4.36 13.05
C ALA A 391 -12.09 4.08 11.97
N CYS A 392 -11.89 4.54 10.73
CA CYS A 392 -12.76 4.21 9.60
C CYS A 392 -12.76 2.71 9.29
N LEU A 393 -11.60 2.05 9.36
CA LEU A 393 -11.51 0.60 9.20
C LEU A 393 -12.23 -0.15 10.32
N LEU A 394 -12.02 0.26 11.58
CA LEU A 394 -12.70 -0.32 12.74
C LEU A 394 -14.21 -0.07 12.69
N PHE A 395 -14.64 1.11 12.24
CA PHE A 395 -16.05 1.42 12.04
C PHE A 395 -16.65 0.57 10.92
N GLY A 396 -15.93 0.37 9.81
CA GLY A 396 -16.34 -0.55 8.75
C GLY A 396 -16.48 -1.99 9.25
N MET A 397 -15.52 -2.48 10.04
CA MET A 397 -15.59 -3.79 10.70
C MET A 397 -16.75 -3.88 11.69
N PHE A 398 -16.97 -2.84 12.49
CA PHE A 398 -18.09 -2.75 13.42
C PHE A 398 -19.43 -2.79 12.69
N MET A 399 -19.60 -2.04 11.60
CA MET A 399 -20.83 -2.04 10.80
C MET A 399 -21.10 -3.42 10.18
N LEU A 400 -20.05 -4.11 9.70
CA LEU A 400 -20.18 -5.48 9.21
C LEU A 400 -20.57 -6.46 10.33
N ALA A 401 -19.98 -6.33 11.51
CA ALA A 401 -20.31 -7.15 12.68
C ALA A 401 -21.73 -6.87 13.19
N PHE A 402 -22.12 -5.60 13.23
CA PHE A 402 -23.45 -5.13 13.64
C PHE A 402 -24.52 -5.62 12.68
N ALA A 403 -24.31 -5.52 11.36
CA ALA A 403 -25.24 -6.03 10.35
C ALA A 403 -25.47 -7.55 10.52
N ARG A 404 -24.41 -8.33 10.69
CA ARG A 404 -24.51 -9.77 10.99
C ARG A 404 -25.14 -10.06 12.35
N GLY A 405 -24.92 -9.19 13.33
CA GLY A 405 -25.55 -9.28 14.65
C GLY A 405 -27.07 -9.05 14.60
N MET A 406 -27.53 -8.07 13.83
CA MET A 406 -28.96 -7.84 13.58
C MET A 406 -29.60 -9.03 12.84
N GLU A 407 -28.93 -9.58 11.83
CA GLU A 407 -29.38 -10.78 11.12
C GLU A 407 -29.53 -11.97 12.07
N LYS A 408 -28.58 -12.17 12.99
CA LYS A 408 -28.65 -13.22 14.02
C LYS A 408 -29.78 -12.98 15.04
N ASN A 409 -29.95 -11.74 15.49
CA ASN A 409 -31.00 -11.38 16.45
C ASN A 409 -32.42 -11.49 15.87
N ALA A 410 -32.59 -11.21 14.58
CA ALA A 410 -33.85 -11.40 13.86
C ALA A 410 -34.27 -12.89 13.79
N VAL A 411 -33.31 -13.82 13.82
CA VAL A 411 -33.55 -15.27 13.79
C VAL A 411 -33.79 -15.85 15.19
N THR A 412 -33.37 -15.16 16.27
CA THR A 412 -33.62 -15.56 17.67
C THR A 412 -34.89 -14.93 18.24
N ASN A 413 -35.96 -14.92 17.46
CA ASN A 413 -37.25 -14.38 17.88
C ASN A 413 -37.87 -15.24 19.00
N ALA A 414 -38.37 -14.61 20.07
CA ALA A 414 -38.94 -15.27 21.25
C ALA A 414 -40.12 -16.22 20.92
N ALA A 415 -40.76 -16.04 19.76
CA ALA A 415 -41.81 -16.90 19.23
C ALA A 415 -41.33 -18.35 18.96
N VAL A 416 -40.06 -18.55 18.59
CA VAL A 416 -39.50 -19.90 18.31
C VAL A 416 -39.25 -20.67 19.62
N LYS A 417 -38.81 -19.96 20.67
CA LYS A 417 -38.57 -20.55 22.00
C LYS A 417 -39.89 -20.95 22.69
N GLY A 418 -40.95 -20.15 22.53
CA GLY A 418 -42.29 -20.48 23.02
C GLY A 418 -42.97 -21.64 22.27
N SER A 419 -42.69 -21.79 20.97
CA SER A 419 -43.24 -22.88 20.14
C SER A 419 -42.59 -24.24 20.46
N LYS A 420 -41.29 -24.23 20.80
CA LYS A 420 -40.56 -25.44 21.20
C LYS A 420 -41.08 -26.02 22.54
N LEU A 421 -41.43 -25.16 23.50
CA LEU A 421 -41.98 -25.58 24.80
C LEU A 421 -43.41 -26.17 24.66
N LYS A 422 -44.22 -25.64 23.74
CA LYS A 422 -45.55 -26.20 23.41
C LYS A 422 -45.46 -27.54 22.69
N LEU A 423 -44.41 -27.75 21.90
CA LEU A 423 -44.16 -29.00 21.18
C LEU A 423 -43.71 -30.12 22.14
N GLU A 424 -42.83 -29.82 23.10
CA GLU A 424 -42.38 -30.81 24.10
C GLU A 424 -43.52 -31.31 25.00
N ASN A 425 -44.48 -30.45 25.35
CA ASN A 425 -45.67 -30.86 26.11
C ASN A 425 -46.63 -31.72 25.27
N LYS A 426 -46.83 -31.42 23.97
CA LYS A 426 -47.64 -32.26 23.08
C LYS A 426 -46.99 -33.60 22.72
N VAL A 427 -45.66 -33.68 22.73
CA VAL A 427 -44.90 -34.93 22.52
C VAL A 427 -45.05 -35.89 23.70
N LYS A 428 -45.29 -35.39 24.92
CA LYS A 428 -45.64 -36.23 26.08
C LYS A 428 -47.04 -36.83 25.98
N ASP A 429 -48.01 -36.07 25.47
CA ASP A 429 -49.39 -36.55 25.29
C ASP A 429 -49.51 -37.55 24.12
N ALA A 430 -48.73 -37.35 23.05
CA ALA A 430 -48.68 -38.25 21.89
C ALA A 430 -48.06 -39.63 22.20
N LYS A 431 -47.24 -39.73 23.25
CA LYS A 431 -46.61 -40.99 23.69
C LYS A 431 -47.61 -41.96 24.34
N LYS A 432 -48.76 -41.46 24.79
CA LYS A 432 -49.85 -42.24 25.40
C LYS A 432 -50.89 -42.76 24.38
N LEU A 433 -50.81 -42.28 23.12
CA LEU A 433 -51.67 -42.69 22.00
C LEU A 433 -50.98 -43.70 21.06
N ALA A 434 -49.69 -43.97 21.28
CA ALA A 434 -48.84 -44.81 20.45
C ALA A 434 -49.03 -46.32 20.73
N ASP A 435 -49.52 -46.70 21.91
CA ASP A 435 -49.77 -48.10 22.28
C ASP A 435 -51.00 -48.70 21.56
N ASP A 436 -51.96 -47.86 21.12
CA ASP A 436 -53.19 -48.30 20.43
C ASP A 436 -53.01 -48.44 18.90
N ARG A 437 -51.88 -48.00 18.33
CA ARG A 437 -51.65 -47.98 16.86
C ARG A 437 -51.19 -49.32 16.27
N LYS A 438 -50.98 -50.33 17.10
CA LYS A 438 -50.59 -51.70 16.72
C LYS A 438 -51.64 -52.42 15.86
N ALA A 439 -52.89 -51.94 15.87
CA ALA A 439 -53.98 -52.49 15.05
C ALA A 439 -54.11 -51.87 13.65
N ALA A 440 -53.36 -50.79 13.35
CA ALA A 440 -53.33 -50.16 12.02
C ALA A 440 -52.15 -50.63 11.15
N GLU A 441 -51.34 -51.56 11.67
CA GLU A 441 -50.15 -52.13 11.00
C GLU A 441 -50.47 -52.97 9.75
N ASP A 442 -51.71 -53.45 9.59
CA ASP A 442 -52.09 -54.30 8.45
C ASP A 442 -52.45 -53.52 7.17
N GLU A 443 -52.80 -52.23 7.25
CA GLU A 443 -53.06 -51.37 6.09
C GLU A 443 -51.79 -50.66 5.58
N LEU A 444 -50.73 -50.61 6.42
CA LEU A 444 -49.43 -50.02 6.13
C LEU A 444 -48.57 -50.86 5.17
N LYS A 445 -48.92 -52.14 4.96
CA LYS A 445 -48.20 -53.09 4.09
C LYS A 445 -48.17 -52.69 2.61
N LYS A 446 -49.05 -51.79 2.16
CA LYS A 446 -49.07 -51.22 0.80
C LYS A 446 -48.31 -49.89 0.65
N HIS A 447 -47.92 -49.24 1.75
CA HIS A 447 -47.05 -48.06 1.74
C HIS A 447 -45.57 -48.41 2.00
N LEU A 448 -45.28 -49.66 2.38
CA LEU A 448 -43.95 -50.20 2.62
C LEU A 448 -43.05 -50.24 1.35
N ASP A 449 -43.61 -50.32 0.15
CA ASP A 449 -42.84 -50.24 -1.11
C ASP A 449 -42.26 -48.84 -1.41
N SER A 450 -42.73 -47.79 -0.71
CA SER A 450 -42.25 -46.41 -0.90
C SER A 450 -41.18 -45.96 0.10
N LEU A 451 -40.84 -46.80 1.09
CA LEU A 451 -39.86 -46.50 2.14
C LEU A 451 -38.49 -47.15 1.91
N ASP A 452 -38.37 -48.13 1.01
CA ASP A 452 -37.08 -48.71 0.61
C ASP A 452 -36.21 -47.76 -0.23
N GLN A 453 -36.77 -46.65 -0.75
CA GLN A 453 -36.03 -45.65 -1.54
C GLN A 453 -35.26 -44.60 -0.72
N ILE A 454 -35.35 -44.57 0.61
CA ILE A 454 -34.69 -43.54 1.44
C ILE A 454 -33.59 -44.14 2.34
N GLY A 455 -33.52 -45.47 2.45
CA GLY A 455 -32.58 -46.18 3.33
C GLY A 455 -31.25 -46.63 2.70
N ALA A 456 -31.08 -46.57 1.38
CA ALA A 456 -29.88 -47.11 0.72
C ALA A 456 -28.60 -46.28 1.01
N GLY A 457 -28.70 -44.95 1.01
CA GLY A 457 -27.52 -44.07 0.99
C GLY A 457 -26.64 -43.95 2.24
N ALA A 458 -26.90 -44.69 3.33
CA ALA A 458 -26.19 -44.50 4.61
C ALA A 458 -24.95 -45.39 4.78
N ASN A 459 -24.90 -46.57 4.16
CA ASN A 459 -23.77 -47.51 4.24
C ASN A 459 -22.75 -47.37 3.08
N GLU A 460 -22.96 -46.41 2.18
CA GLU A 460 -22.33 -46.37 0.85
C GLU A 460 -21.15 -45.36 0.73
N ARG A 461 -20.77 -44.68 1.82
CA ARG A 461 -19.72 -43.62 1.83
C ARG A 461 -18.28 -44.11 1.60
N LEU A 462 -18.01 -45.43 1.67
CA LEU A 462 -16.67 -45.99 1.52
C LEU A 462 -16.22 -46.22 0.06
N ASN A 463 -17.12 -46.13 -0.93
CA ASN A 463 -16.80 -46.45 -2.34
C ASN A 463 -16.40 -45.24 -3.20
N TRP A 464 -16.74 -44.00 -2.84
CA TRP A 464 -16.43 -42.83 -3.69
C TRP A 464 -14.94 -42.48 -3.74
N GLN A 465 -14.21 -42.68 -2.65
CA GLN A 465 -12.75 -42.53 -2.68
C GLN A 465 -12.10 -43.52 -3.66
N MET A 466 -12.62 -44.74 -3.76
CA MET A 466 -12.16 -45.77 -4.70
C MET A 466 -12.43 -45.38 -6.16
N LEU A 467 -13.62 -44.84 -6.45
CA LEU A 467 -13.97 -44.34 -7.79
C LEU A 467 -13.06 -43.19 -8.22
N HIS A 468 -12.81 -42.22 -7.34
CA HIS A 468 -11.87 -41.12 -7.61
C HIS A 468 -10.44 -41.62 -7.83
N GLN A 469 -9.99 -42.60 -7.05
CA GLN A 469 -8.68 -43.25 -7.25
C GLN A 469 -8.61 -43.94 -8.61
N TYR A 470 -9.69 -44.63 -9.03
CA TYR A 470 -9.74 -45.37 -10.29
C TYR A 470 -9.64 -44.44 -11.51
N VAL A 471 -10.45 -43.38 -11.56
CA VAL A 471 -10.39 -42.38 -12.63
C VAL A 471 -9.03 -41.66 -12.65
N ASN A 472 -8.47 -41.33 -11.49
CA ASN A 472 -7.17 -40.67 -11.40
C ASN A 472 -6.02 -41.58 -11.88
N LEU A 473 -6.05 -42.88 -11.54
CA LEU A 473 -5.05 -43.81 -12.02
C LEU A 473 -5.22 -44.14 -13.51
N ALA A 474 -6.43 -44.06 -14.07
CA ALA A 474 -6.65 -44.21 -15.50
C ALA A 474 -6.18 -42.98 -16.33
N THR A 475 -5.81 -41.88 -15.68
CA THR A 475 -5.37 -40.65 -16.37
C THR A 475 -3.89 -40.74 -16.75
N PRO A 476 -3.52 -40.54 -18.04
CA PRO A 476 -2.12 -40.56 -18.48
C PRO A 476 -1.30 -39.45 -17.82
N GLN A 477 -0.02 -39.72 -17.55
CA GLN A 477 0.88 -38.78 -16.87
C GLN A 477 1.81 -38.05 -17.85
N PRO A 478 2.22 -36.80 -17.54
CA PRO A 478 3.08 -36.00 -18.42
C PRO A 478 4.44 -36.63 -18.76
N ASN A 479 4.94 -37.54 -17.93
CA ASN A 479 6.20 -38.27 -18.13
C ASN A 479 6.05 -39.50 -19.07
N GLY A 480 4.92 -39.64 -19.76
CA GLY A 480 4.62 -40.77 -20.63
C GLY A 480 4.25 -42.06 -19.89
N ASP A 481 4.10 -41.99 -18.56
CA ASP A 481 3.57 -43.08 -17.75
C ASP A 481 2.04 -43.18 -17.88
N ARG A 482 1.50 -44.38 -17.65
CA ARG A 482 0.06 -44.69 -17.76
C ARG A 482 -0.55 -44.42 -19.15
N LEU A 483 0.29 -44.39 -20.20
CA LEU A 483 -0.17 -44.60 -21.57
C LEU A 483 -0.34 -46.11 -21.83
N PRO A 484 -1.41 -46.54 -22.51
CA PRO A 484 -1.52 -47.90 -23.02
C PRO A 484 -0.29 -48.27 -23.86
N ILE A 485 0.17 -49.52 -23.75
CA ILE A 485 1.26 -50.05 -24.59
C ILE A 485 0.76 -50.13 -26.04
N GLU A 486 -0.38 -50.79 -26.24
CA GLU A 486 -1.06 -50.93 -27.53
C GLU A 486 -2.58 -50.81 -27.36
N VAL A 487 -3.27 -50.29 -28.39
CA VAL A 487 -4.73 -50.32 -28.51
C VAL A 487 -5.05 -50.79 -29.92
N ALA A 488 -5.84 -51.88 -30.04
CA ALA A 488 -6.16 -52.50 -31.33
C ALA A 488 -4.93 -52.73 -32.22
N LEU A 489 -3.86 -53.30 -31.66
CA LEU A 489 -2.57 -53.59 -32.33
C LEU A 489 -1.76 -52.36 -32.80
N LYS A 490 -2.13 -51.15 -32.37
CA LYS A 490 -1.38 -49.91 -32.66
C LYS A 490 -0.50 -49.55 -31.46
N PRO A 491 0.78 -49.21 -31.65
CA PRO A 491 1.67 -48.85 -30.55
C PRO A 491 1.36 -47.41 -30.06
N VAL A 492 0.44 -47.30 -29.10
CA VAL A 492 -0.06 -46.03 -28.55
C VAL A 492 1.06 -45.25 -27.87
N LYS A 493 1.93 -45.96 -27.14
CA LYS A 493 3.05 -45.31 -26.45
C LYS A 493 4.04 -44.65 -27.42
N SER A 494 4.39 -45.29 -28.54
CA SER A 494 5.31 -44.68 -29.52
C SER A 494 4.65 -43.54 -30.30
N LEU A 495 3.33 -43.58 -30.46
CA LEU A 495 2.56 -42.53 -31.11
C LEU A 495 2.54 -41.22 -30.28
N TYR A 496 2.33 -41.33 -28.97
CA TYR A 496 2.11 -40.17 -28.10
C TYR A 496 3.32 -39.77 -27.26
N TRP A 497 4.19 -40.71 -26.86
CA TRP A 497 5.44 -40.43 -26.15
C TRP A 497 6.64 -40.27 -27.09
N ASN A 498 6.46 -39.44 -28.11
CA ASN A 498 7.49 -39.07 -29.08
C ASN A 498 8.42 -37.97 -28.53
N LYS A 499 9.43 -37.58 -29.33
CA LYS A 499 10.44 -36.59 -28.92
C LYS A 499 9.81 -35.25 -28.50
N ASP A 500 8.81 -34.75 -29.22
CA ASP A 500 8.13 -33.49 -28.87
C ASP A 500 7.49 -33.57 -27.47
N ALA A 501 6.88 -34.71 -27.13
CA ALA A 501 6.26 -34.91 -25.82
C ALA A 501 7.30 -35.03 -24.69
N GLN A 502 8.45 -35.67 -24.98
CA GLN A 502 9.58 -35.76 -24.05
C GLN A 502 10.20 -34.37 -23.79
N ASP A 503 10.41 -33.58 -24.85
CA ASP A 503 10.94 -32.22 -24.76
C ASP A 503 9.96 -31.29 -24.01
N ALA A 504 8.65 -31.43 -24.26
CA ALA A 504 7.61 -30.73 -23.52
C ALA A 504 7.61 -31.12 -22.04
N PHE A 505 7.79 -32.40 -21.69
CA PHE A 505 7.88 -32.86 -20.30
C PHE A 505 9.10 -32.27 -19.57
N VAL A 506 10.28 -32.28 -20.22
CA VAL A 506 11.48 -31.65 -19.66
C VAL A 506 11.26 -30.15 -19.42
N THR A 507 10.62 -29.48 -20.38
CA THR A 507 10.30 -28.05 -20.28
C THR A 507 9.29 -27.77 -19.15
N PHE A 508 8.29 -28.64 -18.97
CA PHE A 508 7.34 -28.58 -17.87
C PHE A 508 8.02 -28.73 -16.50
N GLU A 509 8.94 -29.69 -16.33
CA GLU A 509 9.68 -29.85 -15.08
C GLU A 509 10.59 -28.66 -14.79
N LYS A 510 11.25 -28.09 -15.81
CA LYS A 510 12.00 -26.82 -15.67
C LYS A 510 11.08 -25.66 -15.22
N GLN A 511 9.87 -25.56 -15.79
CA GLN A 511 8.88 -24.54 -15.39
C GLN A 511 8.46 -24.72 -13.93
N LYS A 512 8.16 -25.96 -13.52
CA LYS A 512 7.76 -26.33 -12.16
C LYS A 512 8.84 -26.05 -11.13
N LEU A 513 10.11 -26.29 -11.47
CA LEU A 513 11.28 -25.98 -10.63
C LEU A 513 11.64 -24.48 -10.65
N GLY A 514 10.92 -23.65 -11.41
CA GLY A 514 11.18 -22.21 -11.50
C GLY A 514 12.44 -21.85 -12.29
N GLN A 515 12.97 -22.76 -13.11
CA GLN A 515 14.19 -22.58 -13.90
C GLN A 515 13.96 -21.83 -15.22
N LEU A 516 12.71 -21.41 -15.49
CA LEU A 516 12.34 -20.62 -16.68
C LEU A 516 11.96 -19.18 -16.34
N LYS A 517 12.22 -18.71 -15.10
CA LYS A 517 11.84 -17.36 -14.63
C LYS A 517 12.51 -16.21 -15.39
N ASP A 518 13.68 -16.45 -15.98
CA ASP A 518 14.46 -15.43 -16.69
C ASP A 518 14.12 -15.35 -18.20
N LYS A 519 13.12 -16.11 -18.67
CA LYS A 519 12.69 -16.08 -20.08
C LYS A 519 11.84 -14.85 -20.37
N SER A 520 12.00 -14.30 -21.56
CA SER A 520 11.22 -13.14 -22.01
C SER A 520 9.73 -13.49 -22.12
N PRO A 521 8.79 -12.52 -22.04
CA PRO A 521 7.36 -12.78 -22.20
C PRO A 521 7.00 -13.46 -23.53
N SER A 522 7.72 -13.15 -24.62
CA SER A 522 7.50 -13.78 -25.93
C SER A 522 7.99 -15.23 -25.95
N ASP A 523 9.12 -15.53 -25.33
CA ASP A 523 9.61 -16.91 -25.17
C ASP A 523 8.67 -17.73 -24.29
N MET A 524 8.16 -17.15 -23.21
CA MET A 524 7.17 -17.79 -22.34
C MET A 524 5.88 -18.10 -23.10
N THR A 525 5.43 -17.23 -24.00
CA THR A 525 4.25 -17.48 -24.84
C THR A 525 4.47 -18.66 -25.79
N LYS A 526 5.66 -18.77 -26.39
CA LYS A 526 6.03 -19.92 -27.25
C LYS A 526 6.11 -21.22 -26.44
N ILE A 527 6.75 -21.18 -25.28
CA ILE A 527 6.85 -22.31 -24.34
C ILE A 527 5.45 -22.77 -23.92
N GLU A 528 4.54 -21.86 -23.56
CA GLU A 528 3.16 -22.20 -23.21
C GLU A 528 2.40 -22.85 -24.37
N HIS A 529 2.60 -22.37 -25.59
CA HIS A 529 1.99 -22.94 -26.78
C HIS A 529 2.50 -24.37 -27.03
N GLU A 530 3.82 -24.58 -26.97
CA GLU A 530 4.45 -25.91 -27.13
C GLU A 530 4.00 -26.89 -26.04
N LEU A 531 3.95 -26.44 -24.78
CA LEU A 531 3.47 -27.26 -23.67
C LEU A 531 2.01 -27.65 -23.84
N LYS A 532 1.13 -26.70 -24.22
CA LYS A 532 -0.30 -27.02 -24.44
C LYS A 532 -0.47 -28.08 -25.53
N GLN A 533 0.26 -28.00 -26.63
CA GLN A 533 0.10 -28.93 -27.76
C GLN A 533 0.77 -30.29 -27.58
N ASN A 534 1.92 -30.35 -26.89
CA ASN A 534 2.77 -31.54 -26.87
C ASN A 534 2.90 -32.19 -25.49
N LEU A 535 2.48 -31.55 -24.39
CA LEU A 535 2.52 -32.18 -23.07
C LEU A 535 1.33 -33.15 -22.90
N ILE A 536 1.62 -34.42 -22.66
CA ILE A 536 0.60 -35.43 -22.32
C ILE A 536 -0.12 -35.01 -21.04
N GLN A 537 -1.35 -34.55 -21.18
CA GLN A 537 -2.15 -34.15 -20.02
C GLN A 537 -3.64 -34.29 -20.31
N ILE A 538 -4.34 -34.94 -19.39
CA ILE A 538 -5.80 -34.93 -19.31
C ILE A 538 -6.19 -34.27 -18.00
N ASN A 539 -7.02 -33.23 -18.10
CA ASN A 539 -7.52 -32.49 -16.96
C ASN A 539 -8.96 -32.91 -16.67
N VAL A 540 -9.16 -33.66 -15.58
CA VAL A 540 -10.50 -34.01 -15.11
C VAL A 540 -11.11 -32.79 -14.43
N ALA A 541 -12.23 -32.34 -14.98
CA ALA A 541 -12.97 -31.18 -14.51
C ALA A 541 -14.03 -31.54 -13.46
N GLY A 542 -14.65 -32.70 -13.54
CA GLY A 542 -15.63 -33.09 -12.54
C GLY A 542 -16.01 -34.55 -12.67
N ILE A 543 -16.35 -35.15 -11.54
CA ILE A 543 -16.97 -36.46 -11.46
C ILE A 543 -18.29 -36.26 -10.72
N ASN A 544 -19.39 -36.51 -11.41
CA ASN A 544 -20.73 -36.41 -10.86
C ASN A 544 -21.38 -37.80 -10.95
N ALA A 545 -22.25 -38.12 -10.00
CA ALA A 545 -23.00 -39.37 -10.04
C ALA A 545 -24.47 -39.08 -9.72
N MET A 546 -25.37 -39.81 -10.37
CA MET A 546 -26.81 -39.74 -10.13
C MET A 546 -27.37 -41.16 -10.18
N TYR A 547 -28.08 -41.53 -9.12
CA TYR A 547 -28.76 -42.83 -9.04
C TYR A 547 -30.11 -42.78 -9.75
N SER A 548 -30.49 -43.89 -10.41
CA SER A 548 -31.82 -44.10 -10.98
C SER A 548 -32.30 -45.53 -10.69
N ASP A 549 -33.58 -45.66 -10.35
CA ASP A 549 -34.28 -46.95 -10.23
C ASP A 549 -34.79 -47.49 -11.58
N ASP A 550 -34.73 -46.66 -12.61
CA ASP A 550 -35.01 -47.04 -14.00
C ASP A 550 -33.96 -46.44 -14.95
N LEU A 551 -33.08 -47.29 -15.47
CA LEU A 551 -32.03 -46.93 -16.42
C LEU A 551 -32.40 -47.24 -17.87
N LEU A 552 -33.51 -47.92 -18.13
CA LEU A 552 -33.92 -48.27 -19.50
C LEU A 552 -34.13 -47.01 -20.38
N PRO A 553 -34.72 -45.90 -19.89
CA PRO A 553 -34.86 -44.69 -20.70
C PRO A 553 -33.50 -43.97 -20.92
N PHE A 554 -32.54 -44.11 -20.01
CA PHE A 554 -31.17 -43.61 -20.19
C PHE A 554 -30.47 -44.30 -21.37
N PHE A 555 -30.55 -45.63 -21.48
CA PHE A 555 -29.97 -46.38 -22.60
C PHE A 555 -30.60 -46.02 -23.94
N ALA A 556 -31.92 -45.81 -23.96
CA ALA A 556 -32.61 -45.32 -25.15
C ALA A 556 -32.15 -43.90 -25.53
N LYS A 557 -31.91 -43.04 -24.55
CA LYS A 557 -31.49 -41.66 -24.76
C LYS A 557 -30.08 -41.55 -25.32
N ILE A 558 -29.10 -42.26 -24.74
CA ILE A 558 -27.72 -42.23 -25.25
C ILE A 558 -27.61 -42.85 -26.66
N TYR A 559 -28.42 -43.88 -26.96
CA TYR A 559 -28.47 -44.46 -28.30
C TYR A 559 -29.08 -43.50 -29.32
N ALA A 560 -30.13 -42.76 -28.93
CA ALA A 560 -30.75 -41.73 -29.77
C ALA A 560 -29.80 -40.54 -30.02
N ASP A 561 -29.00 -40.17 -29.02
CA ASP A 561 -28.01 -39.09 -29.14
C ASP A 561 -26.79 -39.52 -29.98
N GLY A 562 -26.50 -40.83 -30.08
CA GLY A 562 -25.49 -41.38 -30.98
C GLY A 562 -25.43 -42.91 -31.01
N SER A 563 -25.90 -43.52 -32.10
CA SER A 563 -26.02 -45.00 -32.24
C SER A 563 -24.70 -45.77 -32.30
N GLN A 564 -23.57 -45.08 -32.50
CA GLN A 564 -22.23 -45.68 -32.56
C GLN A 564 -21.70 -46.08 -31.17
N LEU A 565 -22.22 -45.47 -30.10
CA LEU A 565 -21.85 -45.72 -28.70
C LEU A 565 -20.33 -45.95 -28.49
N PRO A 566 -19.47 -44.99 -28.89
CA PRO A 566 -18.02 -45.10 -28.71
C PRO A 566 -17.65 -45.35 -27.25
N GLY A 567 -16.64 -46.18 -27.02
CA GLY A 567 -16.20 -46.63 -25.69
C GLY A 567 -16.84 -47.93 -25.19
N MET A 568 -18.05 -48.28 -25.64
CA MET A 568 -18.72 -49.52 -25.21
C MET A 568 -18.12 -50.75 -25.92
N THR A 569 -18.19 -51.92 -25.27
CA THR A 569 -17.81 -53.18 -25.92
C THR A 569 -18.82 -53.58 -27.00
N ASP A 570 -18.43 -54.45 -27.92
CA ASP A 570 -19.32 -54.88 -29.00
C ASP A 570 -20.51 -55.70 -28.48
N GLU A 571 -20.34 -56.41 -27.36
CA GLU A 571 -21.42 -57.08 -26.63
C GLU A 571 -22.41 -56.07 -26.03
N GLU A 572 -21.92 -55.04 -25.35
CA GLU A 572 -22.76 -53.99 -24.74
C GLU A 572 -23.54 -53.22 -25.80
N LYS A 573 -22.90 -52.87 -26.92
CA LYS A 573 -23.57 -52.22 -28.06
C LYS A 573 -24.70 -53.06 -28.61
N LYS A 574 -24.49 -54.37 -28.77
CA LYS A 574 -25.53 -55.30 -29.23
C LYS A 574 -26.70 -55.36 -28.26
N VAL A 575 -26.44 -55.38 -26.96
CA VAL A 575 -27.49 -55.41 -25.92
C VAL A 575 -28.31 -54.11 -25.93
N VAL A 576 -27.65 -52.95 -25.96
CA VAL A 576 -28.35 -51.65 -26.02
C VAL A 576 -29.15 -51.53 -27.31
N LYS A 577 -28.57 -51.89 -28.47
CA LYS A 577 -29.28 -51.87 -29.75
C LYS A 577 -30.48 -52.81 -29.75
N ALA A 578 -30.32 -54.03 -29.25
CA ALA A 578 -31.41 -55.01 -29.20
C ALA A 578 -32.60 -54.49 -28.38
N TYR A 579 -32.35 -53.84 -27.24
CA TYR A 579 -33.38 -53.18 -26.45
C TYR A 579 -34.02 -51.98 -27.20
N VAL A 580 -33.22 -51.13 -27.84
CA VAL A 580 -33.78 -49.95 -28.55
C VAL A 580 -34.60 -50.34 -29.77
N ASP A 581 -34.22 -51.41 -30.47
CA ASP A 581 -34.97 -51.95 -31.62
C ASP A 581 -36.35 -52.51 -31.22
N ASP A 582 -36.54 -52.91 -29.94
CA ASP A 582 -37.75 -53.57 -29.45
C ASP A 582 -37.90 -53.36 -27.93
N LYS A 583 -38.38 -52.17 -27.56
CA LYS A 583 -38.40 -51.67 -26.18
C LYS A 583 -39.37 -52.42 -25.27
N GLU A 584 -40.41 -53.04 -25.81
CA GLU A 584 -41.45 -53.76 -25.05
C GLU A 584 -41.06 -55.20 -24.68
N ASN A 585 -39.94 -55.70 -25.24
CA ASN A 585 -39.51 -57.08 -25.02
C ASN A 585 -38.80 -57.26 -23.67
N GLU A 586 -39.50 -57.87 -22.70
CA GLU A 586 -38.98 -58.10 -21.35
C GLU A 586 -37.65 -58.87 -21.33
N ALA A 587 -37.44 -59.82 -22.23
CA ALA A 587 -36.19 -60.59 -22.26
C ALA A 587 -34.99 -59.71 -22.65
N LYS A 588 -35.20 -58.71 -23.51
CA LYS A 588 -34.17 -57.74 -23.92
C LYS A 588 -33.95 -56.66 -22.85
N GLN A 589 -35.02 -56.21 -22.18
CA GLN A 589 -34.91 -55.30 -21.03
C GLN A 589 -34.08 -55.91 -19.89
N LYS A 590 -34.26 -57.21 -19.61
CA LYS A 590 -33.52 -57.95 -18.56
C LYS A 590 -32.00 -58.06 -18.82
N LEU A 591 -31.54 -57.81 -20.05
CA LEU A 591 -30.11 -57.77 -20.39
C LEU A 591 -29.44 -56.45 -19.97
N LEU A 592 -30.23 -55.40 -19.71
CA LEU A 592 -29.77 -54.11 -19.21
C LEU A 592 -29.99 -54.01 -17.70
N PRO A 593 -29.14 -53.26 -16.96
CA PRO A 593 -29.35 -53.01 -15.55
C PRO A 593 -30.59 -52.14 -15.39
N LYS A 594 -31.54 -52.58 -14.55
CA LYS A 594 -32.76 -51.82 -14.27
C LYS A 594 -32.47 -50.58 -13.42
N GLN A 595 -31.60 -50.72 -12.43
CA GLN A 595 -31.23 -49.64 -11.50
C GLN A 595 -29.71 -49.54 -11.34
N GLY A 596 -29.22 -48.36 -10.96
CA GLY A 596 -27.81 -48.14 -10.68
C GLY A 596 -27.38 -46.67 -10.74
N TRP A 597 -26.11 -46.44 -10.42
CA TRP A 597 -25.51 -45.11 -10.48
C TRP A 597 -24.99 -44.81 -11.88
N VAL A 598 -25.47 -43.73 -12.49
CA VAL A 598 -24.87 -43.15 -13.70
C VAL A 598 -23.78 -42.19 -13.27
N VAL A 599 -22.53 -42.52 -13.61
CA VAL A 599 -21.36 -41.69 -13.32
C VAL A 599 -20.98 -40.92 -14.57
N GLU A 600 -20.77 -39.61 -14.42
CA GLU A 600 -20.31 -38.70 -15.46
C GLU A 600 -18.92 -38.17 -15.09
N VAL A 601 -17.93 -38.44 -15.94
CA VAL A 601 -16.59 -37.87 -15.86
C VAL A 601 -16.44 -36.83 -16.97
N ARG A 602 -16.19 -35.58 -16.59
CA ARG A 602 -16.01 -34.45 -17.51
C ARG A 602 -14.57 -33.99 -17.48
N GLY A 603 -13.98 -33.71 -18.63
CA GLY A 603 -12.59 -33.25 -18.69
C GLY A 603 -12.20 -32.63 -20.03
N TYR A 604 -10.94 -32.21 -20.12
CA TYR A 604 -10.39 -31.59 -21.32
C TYR A 604 -8.89 -31.86 -21.48
N THR A 605 -8.40 -31.67 -22.69
CA THR A 605 -6.98 -31.72 -23.05
C THR A 605 -6.66 -30.70 -24.14
N TYR A 606 -5.44 -30.15 -24.12
CA TYR A 606 -4.89 -29.34 -25.20
C TYR A 606 -3.97 -30.15 -26.13
N PHE A 607 -3.73 -31.42 -25.80
CA PHE A 607 -2.81 -32.27 -26.54
C PHE A 607 -3.26 -32.40 -28.01
N LYS A 608 -2.29 -32.34 -28.93
CA LYS A 608 -2.55 -32.40 -30.38
C LYS A 608 -3.33 -33.67 -30.76
N LYS A 609 -4.29 -33.54 -31.69
CA LYS A 609 -5.23 -34.62 -32.05
C LYS A 609 -6.04 -35.11 -30.83
N GLY A 610 -6.51 -34.18 -29.99
CA GLY A 610 -7.12 -34.44 -28.69
C GLY A 610 -8.28 -35.44 -28.73
N GLU A 611 -9.16 -35.41 -29.74
CA GLU A 611 -10.27 -36.37 -29.86
C GLU A 611 -9.78 -37.82 -29.87
N LYS A 612 -8.78 -38.12 -30.71
CA LYS A 612 -8.18 -39.45 -30.79
C LYS A 612 -7.33 -39.76 -29.57
N PHE A 613 -6.63 -38.77 -29.03
CA PHE A 613 -5.82 -38.93 -27.83
C PHE A 613 -6.69 -39.30 -26.61
N VAL A 614 -7.88 -38.73 -26.44
CA VAL A 614 -8.83 -39.10 -25.36
C VAL A 614 -9.27 -40.56 -25.50
N ASP A 615 -9.59 -40.99 -26.72
CA ASP A 615 -10.03 -42.36 -27.01
C ASP A 615 -8.90 -43.38 -26.79
N ASP A 616 -7.74 -43.14 -27.39
CA ASP A 616 -6.55 -44.01 -27.32
C ASP A 616 -5.88 -44.01 -25.93
N THR A 617 -6.31 -43.16 -24.98
CA THR A 617 -5.72 -43.07 -23.63
C THR A 617 -6.71 -43.28 -22.49
N ILE A 618 -7.40 -42.25 -22.00
CA ILE A 618 -8.24 -42.37 -20.79
C ILE A 618 -9.41 -43.34 -21.00
N ILE A 619 -10.02 -43.37 -22.19
CA ILE A 619 -11.09 -44.32 -22.51
C ILE A 619 -10.52 -45.74 -22.56
N ALA A 620 -9.42 -45.96 -23.29
CA ALA A 620 -8.73 -47.25 -23.31
C ALA A 620 -8.32 -47.73 -21.90
N ASN A 621 -7.80 -46.83 -21.05
CA ASN A 621 -7.39 -47.13 -19.68
C ASN A 621 -8.58 -47.50 -18.78
N LEU A 622 -9.74 -46.85 -18.96
CA LEU A 622 -10.96 -47.18 -18.21
C LEU A 622 -11.61 -48.46 -18.72
N ASN A 623 -11.51 -48.76 -20.02
CA ASN A 623 -12.19 -49.91 -20.64
C ASN A 623 -11.36 -51.21 -20.54
N ASP A 624 -10.10 -51.19 -20.99
CA ASP A 624 -9.19 -52.33 -20.91
C ASP A 624 -7.79 -51.95 -20.37
N PRO A 625 -7.62 -51.89 -19.05
CA PRO A 625 -6.33 -51.57 -18.45
C PRO A 625 -5.31 -52.70 -18.50
N LYS A 626 -5.64 -53.88 -19.06
CA LYS A 626 -4.70 -55.01 -19.19
C LYS A 626 -3.37 -54.56 -19.81
N TYR A 627 -3.43 -53.57 -20.70
CA TYR A 627 -2.31 -53.03 -21.44
C TYR A 627 -1.32 -52.17 -20.63
N PHE A 628 -1.61 -51.75 -19.38
CA PHE A 628 -0.63 -51.02 -18.54
C PHE A 628 -0.46 -51.53 -17.09
N ILE A 629 -1.26 -52.53 -16.68
CA ILE A 629 -1.24 -53.10 -15.32
C ILE A 629 0.14 -53.60 -14.87
N GLN A 630 0.99 -54.10 -15.78
CA GLN A 630 2.33 -54.62 -15.43
C GLN A 630 3.23 -53.62 -14.71
N LYS A 631 3.08 -52.31 -14.96
CA LYS A 631 3.86 -51.25 -14.29
C LYS A 631 3.19 -50.66 -13.06
N HIS A 632 1.90 -50.91 -12.88
CA HIS A 632 1.08 -50.31 -11.82
C HIS A 632 0.24 -51.39 -11.14
N PRO A 633 0.85 -52.29 -10.34
CA PRO A 633 0.15 -53.41 -9.70
C PRO A 633 -0.98 -52.96 -8.75
N ALA A 634 -0.86 -51.76 -8.16
CA ALA A 634 -1.91 -51.13 -7.36
C ALA A 634 -3.19 -50.85 -8.17
N PHE A 635 -3.08 -50.69 -9.49
CA PHE A 635 -4.24 -50.57 -10.37
C PHE A 635 -4.99 -51.88 -10.50
N ASN A 636 -4.31 -53.03 -10.40
CA ASN A 636 -4.94 -54.34 -10.56
C ASN A 636 -5.83 -54.70 -9.37
N ASP A 637 -5.40 -54.37 -8.15
CA ASP A 637 -6.19 -54.52 -6.91
C ASP A 637 -7.43 -53.61 -6.94
N LEU A 638 -7.24 -52.34 -7.31
CA LEU A 638 -8.35 -51.40 -7.48
C LEU A 638 -9.29 -51.85 -8.60
N LYS A 639 -8.74 -52.36 -9.71
CA LYS A 639 -9.54 -52.90 -10.81
C LYS A 639 -10.34 -54.09 -10.34
N GLN A 640 -9.79 -55.13 -9.71
CA GLN A 640 -10.60 -56.26 -9.23
C GLN A 640 -11.78 -55.83 -8.34
N ARG A 641 -11.59 -54.80 -7.52
CA ARG A 641 -12.63 -54.22 -6.64
C ARG A 641 -13.67 -53.38 -7.40
N VAL A 642 -13.37 -52.95 -8.63
CA VAL A 642 -14.16 -52.04 -9.48
C VAL A 642 -14.67 -52.71 -10.78
N GLN A 643 -14.04 -53.78 -11.26
CA GLN A 643 -14.25 -54.38 -12.58
C GLN A 643 -15.59 -55.10 -12.69
N SER A 644 -16.11 -55.58 -11.56
CA SER A 644 -17.48 -56.11 -11.46
C SER A 644 -18.54 -55.02 -11.38
N ARG A 645 -18.12 -53.75 -11.26
CA ARG A 645 -18.99 -52.62 -10.94
C ARG A 645 -19.18 -51.66 -12.11
N VAL A 646 -18.17 -51.45 -12.96
CA VAL A 646 -18.29 -50.58 -14.14
C VAL A 646 -18.86 -51.38 -15.32
N SER A 647 -19.91 -50.85 -15.95
CA SER A 647 -20.46 -51.38 -17.20
C SER A 647 -20.97 -50.25 -18.09
N PHE A 648 -21.10 -50.50 -19.38
CA PHE A 648 -21.58 -49.55 -20.39
C PHE A 648 -20.79 -48.24 -20.41
N LEU A 649 -19.46 -48.36 -20.47
CA LEU A 649 -18.59 -47.19 -20.58
C LEU A 649 -18.75 -46.55 -21.94
N HIS A 650 -19.09 -45.27 -21.96
CA HIS A 650 -19.47 -44.56 -23.17
C HIS A 650 -18.83 -43.17 -23.21
N LEU A 651 -18.08 -42.89 -24.27
CA LEU A 651 -17.63 -41.56 -24.62
C LEU A 651 -18.80 -40.76 -25.22
N TYR A 652 -19.61 -40.16 -24.34
CA TYR A 652 -20.85 -39.49 -24.70
C TYR A 652 -20.66 -38.23 -25.55
N LYS A 653 -19.66 -37.41 -25.22
CA LYS A 653 -19.30 -36.23 -26.02
C LYS A 653 -17.79 -36.12 -26.12
N ASN A 654 -17.28 -35.78 -27.29
CA ASN A 654 -15.88 -35.53 -27.55
C ASN A 654 -15.78 -34.45 -28.64
N VAL A 655 -15.43 -33.22 -28.26
CA VAL A 655 -15.53 -32.05 -29.15
C VAL A 655 -14.27 -31.22 -29.06
N THR A 656 -13.63 -30.97 -30.21
CA THR A 656 -12.52 -30.04 -30.31
C THR A 656 -13.00 -28.62 -30.63
N GLU A 657 -12.77 -27.70 -29.70
CA GLU A 657 -12.85 -26.25 -29.95
C GLU A 657 -11.54 -25.78 -30.58
N LYS A 658 -11.61 -25.25 -31.80
CA LYS A 658 -10.45 -24.78 -32.56
C LYS A 658 -9.88 -23.48 -32.01
N SER A 659 -10.72 -22.63 -31.42
CA SER A 659 -10.31 -21.34 -30.86
C SER A 659 -10.97 -21.10 -29.49
N PRO A 660 -10.52 -21.80 -28.44
CA PRO A 660 -11.16 -21.71 -27.12
C PRO A 660 -11.00 -20.31 -26.52
N VAL A 661 -12.11 -19.77 -26.01
CA VAL A 661 -12.11 -18.50 -25.27
C VAL A 661 -11.78 -18.79 -23.81
N PRO A 662 -10.86 -18.02 -23.19
CA PRO A 662 -10.49 -18.30 -21.83
C PRO A 662 -11.64 -18.30 -20.81
N GLY A 663 -11.73 -19.36 -20.01
CA GLY A 663 -12.73 -19.57 -18.96
C GLY A 663 -14.10 -20.04 -19.45
N ARG A 664 -14.31 -20.19 -20.77
CA ARG A 664 -15.55 -20.69 -21.35
C ARG A 664 -15.37 -22.11 -21.83
N PHE A 665 -16.23 -23.02 -21.37
CA PHE A 665 -16.26 -24.42 -21.79
C PHE A 665 -17.57 -24.73 -22.51
N LYS A 666 -17.49 -25.52 -23.60
CA LYS A 666 -18.66 -25.84 -24.42
C LYS A 666 -19.54 -26.92 -23.80
N ILE A 667 -18.94 -27.99 -23.28
CA ILE A 667 -19.66 -29.19 -22.84
C ILE A 667 -19.32 -29.63 -21.42
N ILE A 668 -18.24 -29.11 -20.82
CA ILE A 668 -17.86 -29.49 -19.44
C ILE A 668 -18.23 -28.46 -18.36
N GLY A 669 -18.84 -27.32 -18.74
CA GLY A 669 -19.25 -26.28 -17.79
C GLY A 669 -20.39 -26.68 -16.84
N GLN A 670 -21.23 -27.66 -17.21
CA GLN A 670 -22.34 -28.18 -16.41
C GLN A 670 -22.51 -29.70 -16.62
N SER A 671 -23.17 -30.39 -15.69
CA SER A 671 -23.38 -31.85 -15.76
C SER A 671 -24.54 -32.18 -16.70
N ASN A 672 -24.40 -33.24 -17.51
CA ASN A 672 -25.47 -33.74 -18.39
C ASN A 672 -26.41 -34.72 -17.66
N LEU A 673 -26.05 -35.17 -16.44
CA LEU A 673 -26.83 -36.15 -15.68
C LEU A 673 -28.30 -35.74 -15.43
N PRO A 674 -28.62 -34.47 -15.09
CA PRO A 674 -30.03 -34.09 -14.89
C PRO A 674 -30.90 -34.27 -16.15
N VAL A 675 -30.33 -34.11 -17.34
CA VAL A 675 -31.05 -34.31 -18.60
C VAL A 675 -31.10 -35.80 -18.97
N LEU A 676 -29.98 -36.51 -18.78
CA LEU A 676 -29.83 -37.90 -19.17
C LEU A 676 -30.51 -38.90 -18.22
N VAL A 677 -30.71 -38.53 -16.96
CA VAL A 677 -31.27 -39.41 -15.92
C VAL A 677 -32.63 -38.90 -15.44
N LYS A 678 -32.80 -37.59 -15.22
CA LYS A 678 -34.05 -37.00 -14.70
C LYS A 678 -35.04 -36.57 -15.79
N GLY A 679 -34.58 -36.31 -17.02
CA GLY A 679 -35.40 -35.83 -18.15
C GLY A 679 -36.21 -36.91 -18.89
N LEU A 680 -36.54 -38.02 -18.21
CA LEU A 680 -37.13 -39.22 -18.82
C LEU A 680 -38.54 -39.55 -18.31
N THR A 681 -39.24 -38.54 -17.77
CA THR A 681 -40.71 -38.52 -17.69
C THR A 681 -41.22 -37.39 -18.60
N GLY A 682 -42.08 -37.75 -19.56
CA GLY A 682 -42.33 -36.98 -20.78
C GLY A 682 -43.11 -35.66 -20.63
N GLY A 683 -43.01 -34.82 -21.66
CA GLY A 683 -43.88 -33.65 -21.87
C GLY A 683 -43.24 -32.55 -22.70
N THR A 684 -43.54 -32.54 -24.00
CA THR A 684 -43.22 -31.50 -25.00
C THR A 684 -43.65 -30.09 -24.59
N GLY A 685 -42.82 -29.08 -24.87
CA GLY A 685 -43.25 -27.67 -24.92
C GLY A 685 -42.09 -26.68 -24.85
N GLY A 686 -41.62 -26.20 -26.00
CA GLY A 686 -40.65 -25.11 -26.07
C GLY A 686 -41.24 -23.77 -25.60
N GLY A 687 -40.44 -22.97 -24.90
CA GLY A 687 -40.79 -21.59 -24.53
C GLY A 687 -39.70 -20.94 -23.68
N LYS A 688 -39.20 -19.78 -24.14
CA LYS A 688 -38.08 -19.00 -23.56
C LYS A 688 -38.26 -18.64 -22.06
N PRO A 689 -37.15 -18.41 -21.33
CA PRO A 689 -37.17 -17.99 -19.93
C PRO A 689 -37.45 -16.48 -19.81
N GLY A 690 -38.65 -16.14 -19.32
CA GLY A 690 -39.06 -14.82 -18.84
C GLY A 690 -39.58 -14.96 -17.41
N GLY A 691 -39.14 -14.09 -16.49
CA GLY A 691 -39.21 -14.34 -15.05
C GLY A 691 -40.35 -13.67 -14.28
N ILE A 692 -40.04 -13.49 -12.99
CA ILE A 692 -40.71 -12.79 -11.89
C ILE A 692 -41.66 -13.66 -11.05
N GLY A 693 -41.39 -13.66 -9.73
CA GLY A 693 -42.46 -13.38 -8.77
C GLY A 693 -42.75 -14.44 -7.72
N ASP A 694 -42.18 -14.22 -6.53
CA ASP A 694 -42.69 -14.44 -5.18
C ASP A 694 -43.84 -15.45 -4.92
N GLY A 695 -43.54 -16.43 -4.06
CA GLY A 695 -44.49 -17.29 -3.35
C GLY A 695 -43.76 -18.31 -2.46
N PRO A 696 -44.29 -18.69 -1.28
CA PRO A 696 -43.52 -18.82 -0.06
C PRO A 696 -42.79 -20.15 0.16
N ASN A 697 -41.69 -20.04 0.93
CA ASN A 697 -40.93 -21.10 1.59
C ASN A 697 -41.68 -22.41 1.85
N VAL A 698 -41.25 -23.47 1.15
CA VAL A 698 -41.19 -24.83 1.72
C VAL A 698 -39.72 -25.12 1.97
N GLY A 699 -39.36 -25.23 3.25
CA GLY A 699 -37.99 -25.42 3.70
C GLY A 699 -37.45 -26.81 3.36
N LYS A 700 -36.19 -26.79 2.91
CA LYS A 700 -35.09 -27.75 3.17
C LYS A 700 -35.49 -29.19 3.57
N ILE A 701 -35.27 -30.11 2.64
CA ILE A 701 -34.89 -31.50 2.92
C ILE A 701 -33.59 -31.79 2.15
N GLY A 702 -32.62 -32.41 2.82
CA GLY A 702 -31.43 -33.00 2.19
C GLY A 702 -30.19 -32.12 2.20
N GLY A 703 -29.54 -32.03 3.38
CA GLY A 703 -28.17 -31.57 3.47
C GLY A 703 -27.21 -32.57 2.79
N THR A 704 -26.25 -32.03 2.05
CA THR A 704 -25.08 -32.74 1.55
C THR A 704 -24.32 -33.39 2.74
N PRO A 705 -23.94 -34.68 2.64
CA PRO A 705 -22.99 -35.32 3.55
C PRO A 705 -21.71 -34.49 3.79
N GLY A 706 -21.33 -34.35 5.06
CA GLY A 706 -20.25 -33.50 5.53
C GLY A 706 -18.83 -33.88 5.10
N GLN A 707 -17.95 -32.89 5.14
CA GLN A 707 -16.50 -33.06 5.17
C GLN A 707 -16.06 -33.86 6.41
N PRO A 708 -15.00 -34.68 6.33
CA PRO A 708 -14.44 -35.39 7.47
C PRO A 708 -13.83 -34.40 8.48
N GLY A 709 -14.11 -34.61 9.77
CA GLY A 709 -13.32 -34.05 10.87
C GLY A 709 -11.99 -34.78 11.04
N ASP A 710 -11.03 -34.09 11.63
CA ASP A 710 -9.68 -34.57 11.91
C ASP A 710 -9.66 -35.93 12.65
N GLN A 711 -9.01 -36.93 12.04
CA GLN A 711 -8.38 -38.04 12.75
C GLN A 711 -6.92 -38.17 12.32
N LYS A 712 -6.04 -38.25 13.32
CA LYS A 712 -4.61 -38.50 13.20
C LYS A 712 -4.36 -39.99 12.94
N GLU A 713 -3.18 -40.24 12.36
CA GLU A 713 -2.47 -41.52 12.17
C GLU A 713 -2.80 -42.30 10.88
N GLY A 714 -1.79 -42.34 9.99
CA GLY A 714 -1.45 -43.60 9.34
C GLY A 714 -1.91 -43.90 7.91
N GLU A 715 -2.39 -42.96 7.09
CA GLU A 715 -2.68 -43.26 5.68
C GLU A 715 -2.10 -42.24 4.69
N LYS A 716 -1.37 -42.75 3.69
CA LYS A 716 -0.77 -41.98 2.60
C LYS A 716 -1.86 -41.19 1.88
N LYS A 717 -1.84 -39.86 2.01
CA LYS A 717 -2.53 -38.95 1.08
C LYS A 717 -2.21 -39.40 -0.35
N ILE A 718 -3.23 -39.57 -1.20
CA ILE A 718 -3.05 -39.79 -2.64
C ILE A 718 -2.37 -38.54 -3.18
N ASN A 719 -1.04 -38.54 -3.16
CA ASN A 719 -0.26 -37.35 -3.43
C ASN A 719 -0.20 -37.16 -4.95
N ARG A 720 -0.77 -36.05 -5.43
CA ARG A 720 -0.66 -35.62 -6.84
C ARG A 720 0.68 -34.92 -7.06
N ASP A 721 1.77 -35.55 -6.61
CA ASP A 721 3.11 -34.98 -6.71
C ASP A 721 3.44 -34.70 -8.17
N GLY A 722 3.42 -33.42 -8.53
CA GLY A 722 3.77 -32.94 -9.86
C GLY A 722 2.61 -32.54 -10.79
N TRP A 723 1.34 -32.70 -10.40
CA TRP A 723 0.24 -32.27 -11.26
C TRP A 723 -0.14 -30.81 -11.03
N ARG A 724 0.08 -29.97 -12.06
CA ARG A 724 -0.52 -28.64 -12.19
C ARG A 724 -1.25 -28.59 -13.53
N PRO A 725 -2.55 -28.26 -13.58
CA PRO A 725 -3.27 -28.19 -14.85
C PRO A 725 -2.64 -27.08 -15.70
N ILE A 726 -2.29 -27.38 -16.95
CA ILE A 726 -1.91 -26.35 -17.92
C ILE A 726 -3.19 -25.81 -18.57
N GLY A 727 -3.31 -24.48 -18.59
CA GLY A 727 -4.48 -23.78 -19.13
C GLY A 727 -5.52 -23.45 -18.07
N GLU A 728 -6.68 -22.96 -18.51
CA GLU A 728 -7.77 -22.56 -17.60
C GLU A 728 -8.32 -23.74 -16.82
N VAL A 729 -8.84 -23.47 -15.62
CA VAL A 729 -9.56 -24.41 -14.78
C VAL A 729 -11.04 -24.03 -14.84
N ALA A 730 -11.94 -25.00 -15.04
CA ALA A 730 -13.37 -24.71 -14.99
C ALA A 730 -13.76 -24.15 -13.61
N SER A 731 -14.64 -23.16 -13.59
CA SER A 731 -15.09 -22.46 -12.37
C SER A 731 -15.75 -23.38 -11.35
N SER A 732 -16.18 -24.57 -11.77
CA SER A 732 -16.80 -25.59 -10.91
C SER A 732 -15.84 -26.58 -10.25
N ILE A 733 -14.51 -26.43 -10.40
CA ILE A 733 -13.55 -27.40 -9.84
C ILE A 733 -12.94 -26.92 -8.52
N PHE A 734 -12.94 -25.60 -8.26
CA PHE A 734 -12.31 -25.04 -7.04
C PHE A 734 -13.08 -23.91 -6.37
N VAL A 735 -14.38 -23.77 -6.63
CA VAL A 735 -15.23 -22.82 -5.90
C VAL A 735 -16.39 -23.55 -5.23
N GLY A 736 -16.29 -23.68 -3.91
CA GLY A 736 -17.44 -23.47 -3.03
C GLY A 736 -18.06 -24.70 -2.39
N GLY A 737 -17.54 -25.04 -1.21
CA GLY A 737 -18.23 -25.83 -0.19
C GLY A 737 -17.47 -25.83 1.13
N GLY A 738 -17.27 -24.66 1.75
CA GLY A 738 -16.75 -24.56 3.12
C GLY A 738 -15.96 -23.28 3.38
N GLY A 739 -16.61 -22.29 4.01
CA GLY A 739 -15.94 -21.13 4.57
C GLY A 739 -15.56 -21.32 6.04
N GLY A 740 -14.46 -20.68 6.43
CA GLY A 740 -14.05 -20.34 7.81
C GLY A 740 -13.00 -21.28 8.41
N GLY A 741 -11.82 -20.86 8.88
CA GLY A 741 -11.19 -19.55 9.00
C GLY A 741 -9.90 -19.66 9.85
N GLY A 742 -9.00 -18.68 9.73
CA GLY A 742 -8.01 -18.31 10.76
C GLY A 742 -6.53 -18.65 10.50
N GLY A 743 -5.67 -17.62 10.41
CA GLY A 743 -4.21 -17.72 10.59
C GLY A 743 -3.32 -16.87 9.65
N GLN A 744 -2.93 -15.67 10.08
CA GLN A 744 -1.73 -14.90 9.63
C GLN A 744 -0.42 -15.71 9.86
N PRO A 745 0.81 -15.25 9.49
CA PRO A 745 1.26 -14.14 8.62
C PRO A 745 2.26 -14.61 7.51
N GLY A 746 2.53 -13.84 6.46
CA GLY A 746 3.70 -12.95 6.45
C GLY A 746 4.76 -13.35 5.42
N LEU A 747 4.55 -12.98 4.15
CA LEU A 747 5.63 -12.87 3.16
C LEU A 747 6.34 -11.53 3.37
N GLY A 748 7.65 -11.60 3.59
CA GLY A 748 8.55 -10.46 3.59
C GLY A 748 8.83 -9.95 2.18
N ASN A 749 8.62 -8.63 2.03
CA ASN A 749 9.63 -7.65 1.62
C ASN A 749 10.27 -7.64 0.19
N ILE A 750 9.91 -6.56 -0.52
CA ILE A 750 10.70 -5.58 -1.34
C ILE A 750 11.06 -5.88 -2.83
N PRO A 751 11.42 -4.86 -3.68
CA PRO A 751 10.48 -4.12 -4.57
C PRO A 751 11.02 -3.82 -6.00
N GLY A 752 10.30 -3.02 -6.79
CA GLY A 752 10.91 -2.09 -7.77
C GLY A 752 10.23 -2.05 -9.15
N GLY A 753 9.72 -0.88 -9.55
CA GLY A 753 9.09 -0.57 -10.86
C GLY A 753 10.10 -0.44 -12.03
N PRO A 754 9.87 0.35 -13.13
CA PRO A 754 9.00 1.54 -13.23
C PRO A 754 8.18 1.75 -14.56
N ASP A 755 7.15 2.62 -14.47
CA ASP A 755 6.75 3.77 -15.33
C ASP A 755 6.52 3.65 -16.87
N LYS A 756 5.32 4.07 -17.37
CA LYS A 756 5.09 5.29 -18.21
C LYS A 756 3.78 5.34 -19.05
N SER A 757 3.00 6.41 -18.78
CA SER A 757 2.30 7.36 -19.70
C SER A 757 1.50 6.92 -20.95
N LYS A 758 0.23 7.33 -21.06
CA LYS A 758 -0.32 8.46 -21.87
C LYS A 758 -1.87 8.36 -21.93
N GLY A 759 -2.55 9.49 -22.17
CA GLY A 759 -3.98 9.70 -21.91
C GLY A 759 -4.94 9.65 -23.10
N SER A 760 -6.24 9.68 -22.76
CA SER A 760 -7.39 10.30 -23.48
C SER A 760 -8.65 9.85 -22.71
N LYS A 761 -9.33 10.76 -21.98
CA LYS A 761 -10.53 11.53 -22.34
C LYS A 761 -11.72 10.72 -22.91
N ASP A 762 -12.85 10.90 -22.20
CA ASP A 762 -14.27 10.75 -22.56
C ASP A 762 -15.05 9.47 -22.16
N PHE A 763 -16.14 9.75 -21.41
CA PHE A 763 -17.21 9.02 -20.68
C PHE A 763 -17.96 7.85 -21.38
N PRO A 764 -18.98 7.16 -20.78
CA PRO A 764 -19.44 7.02 -19.38
C PRO A 764 -19.77 5.56 -18.93
N SER A 765 -20.22 5.42 -17.68
CA SER A 765 -20.92 4.28 -17.08
C SER A 765 -22.05 3.67 -17.93
N GLY A 766 -22.20 2.33 -17.91
CA GLY A 766 -23.48 1.68 -18.21
C GLY A 766 -23.42 0.22 -18.66
N ASN A 767 -24.04 -0.65 -17.87
CA ASN A 767 -24.60 -1.97 -18.20
C ASN A 767 -23.67 -3.16 -18.54
N ALA A 768 -23.98 -4.27 -17.87
CA ALA A 768 -23.57 -5.62 -18.20
C ALA A 768 -23.97 -5.99 -19.65
N PRO A 769 -23.12 -6.70 -20.42
CA PRO A 769 -23.56 -7.23 -21.70
C PRO A 769 -24.20 -8.62 -21.51
N LYS A 770 -25.54 -8.65 -21.61
CA LYS A 770 -26.21 -9.70 -22.37
C LYS A 770 -26.04 -9.35 -23.84
N GLY A 771 -25.37 -10.21 -24.61
CA GLY A 771 -25.20 -10.04 -26.04
C GLY A 771 -24.07 -10.90 -26.58
N ASP A 772 -24.43 -11.88 -27.39
CA ASP A 772 -23.52 -12.65 -28.23
C ASP A 772 -22.79 -11.70 -29.19
N THR A 773 -21.56 -11.33 -28.86
CA THR A 773 -20.57 -10.90 -29.85
C THR A 773 -19.64 -12.09 -30.13
N PRO A 774 -19.49 -12.52 -31.40
CA PRO A 774 -18.48 -13.51 -31.75
C PRO A 774 -17.12 -12.92 -31.39
N GLY A 775 -16.47 -13.49 -30.36
CA GLY A 775 -15.11 -13.13 -30.03
C GLY A 775 -14.23 -13.36 -31.26
N LEU A 776 -13.51 -12.33 -31.69
CA LEU A 776 -12.48 -12.43 -32.73
C LEU A 776 -11.62 -13.66 -32.42
N ALA A 777 -11.70 -14.68 -33.30
CA ALA A 777 -10.92 -15.90 -33.17
C ALA A 777 -9.45 -15.50 -33.11
N ASN A 778 -8.78 -15.76 -31.99
CA ASN A 778 -7.34 -15.57 -31.91
C ASN A 778 -6.69 -16.62 -32.84
N PRO A 779 -6.03 -16.21 -33.94
CA PRO A 779 -5.46 -17.15 -34.90
C PRO A 779 -4.30 -17.99 -34.29
N ASN A 780 -3.79 -17.59 -33.12
CA ASN A 780 -2.76 -18.30 -32.37
C ASN A 780 -3.33 -19.11 -31.18
N ALA A 781 -4.66 -19.29 -31.09
CA ALA A 781 -5.27 -20.10 -30.04
C ALA A 781 -4.96 -21.59 -30.23
N VAL A 782 -4.48 -22.25 -29.17
CA VAL A 782 -4.27 -23.70 -29.17
C VAL A 782 -5.63 -24.40 -29.07
N PRO A 783 -5.98 -25.32 -29.98
CA PRO A 783 -7.22 -26.08 -29.90
C PRO A 783 -7.35 -26.85 -28.59
N ARG A 784 -8.57 -26.93 -28.06
CA ARG A 784 -8.89 -27.69 -26.84
C ARG A 784 -9.95 -28.73 -27.15
N THR A 785 -9.69 -29.97 -26.80
CA THR A 785 -10.69 -31.03 -26.83
C THR A 785 -11.33 -31.17 -25.46
N GLU A 786 -12.65 -31.05 -25.41
CA GLU A 786 -13.49 -31.31 -24.24
C GLU A 786 -14.16 -32.68 -24.40
N PHE A 787 -14.34 -33.42 -23.31
CA PHE A 787 -14.97 -34.73 -23.34
C PHE A 787 -15.88 -35.00 -22.13
N VAL A 788 -16.85 -35.87 -22.34
CA VAL A 788 -17.78 -36.40 -21.32
C VAL A 788 -17.83 -37.91 -21.45
N ILE A 789 -17.51 -38.61 -20.37
CA ILE A 789 -17.56 -40.07 -20.27
C ILE A 789 -18.69 -40.43 -19.33
N LEU A 790 -19.52 -41.39 -19.73
CA LEU A 790 -20.59 -41.95 -18.92
C LEU A 790 -20.31 -43.43 -18.67
N PHE A 791 -20.67 -43.94 -17.50
CA PHE A 791 -20.74 -45.38 -17.26
C PHE A 791 -21.72 -45.68 -16.13
N ILE A 792 -22.18 -46.92 -16.08
CA ILE A 792 -22.99 -47.44 -14.99
C ILE A 792 -22.08 -48.05 -13.94
N TRP A 793 -22.23 -47.59 -12.71
CA TRP A 793 -21.60 -48.18 -11.53
C TRP A 793 -22.62 -49.03 -10.77
N ARG A 794 -22.42 -50.35 -10.80
CA ARG A 794 -23.21 -51.38 -10.12
C ARG A 794 -22.56 -51.70 -8.78
N GLU A 795 -23.33 -51.74 -7.70
CA GLU A 795 -22.82 -52.20 -6.40
C GLU A 795 -22.88 -53.73 -6.29
N PRO A 796 -22.04 -54.38 -5.44
CA PRO A 796 -22.24 -55.79 -5.15
C PRO A 796 -23.57 -55.96 -4.42
N ILE A 797 -24.39 -56.89 -4.89
CA ILE A 797 -25.48 -57.44 -4.07
C ILE A 797 -24.79 -57.95 -2.80
N ALA A 798 -25.23 -57.49 -1.62
CA ALA A 798 -24.75 -58.06 -0.37
C ALA A 798 -24.95 -59.58 -0.44
N SER A 799 -23.85 -60.32 -0.47
CA SER A 799 -23.86 -61.77 -0.50
C SER A 799 -24.65 -62.27 0.70
N GLN A 800 -25.75 -62.97 0.44
CA GLN A 800 -26.20 -64.03 1.33
C GLN A 800 -25.08 -65.08 1.35
N GLU A 801 -24.20 -65.02 2.34
CA GLU A 801 -23.34 -66.13 2.69
C GLU A 801 -23.59 -66.54 4.14
N VAL A 802 -24.01 -67.80 4.27
CA VAL A 802 -23.79 -68.72 5.38
C VAL A 802 -24.53 -68.45 6.70
N ILE A 803 -25.67 -69.14 6.85
CA ILE A 803 -26.03 -69.78 8.12
C ILE A 803 -26.17 -71.28 7.80
N GLU A 804 -25.04 -71.99 7.70
CA GLU A 804 -25.01 -73.43 7.97
C GLU A 804 -24.81 -73.61 9.47
N PHE A 805 -25.90 -73.88 10.18
CA PHE A 805 -25.86 -74.63 11.43
C PHE A 805 -26.54 -75.97 11.15
N GLY A 806 -25.75 -77.05 11.16
CA GLY A 806 -26.27 -78.39 11.01
C GLY A 806 -27.11 -78.82 12.22
N THR A 807 -28.14 -79.64 11.96
CA THR A 807 -28.38 -80.93 12.64
C THR A 807 -29.55 -81.70 11.99
N THR A 808 -29.20 -82.84 11.39
CA THR A 808 -29.87 -84.19 11.42
C THR A 808 -31.36 -84.37 11.07
N GLU A 809 -31.69 -85.18 10.05
CA GLU A 809 -32.08 -86.61 10.17
C GLU A 809 -32.54 -87.24 8.83
N LYS A 810 -32.14 -88.52 8.67
CA LYS A 810 -32.48 -89.57 7.68
C LYS A 810 -31.87 -89.56 6.28
#